data_AF-A0A3M2BCF5-F1
#
_entry.id   AF-A0A3M2BCF5-F1
#
_cell.length_a   1.000
_cell.length_b   1.000
_cell.length_c   1.000
_cell.angle_alpha   90.00
_cell.angle_beta   90.00
_cell.angle_gamma   90.00
#
_symmetry.space_group_name_H-M   'P 1'
#
loop_
_entity.id
_entity.type
_entity.pdbx_description
1 polymer ?
#
loop_
_entity_poly.entity_id
_entity_poly.type
_entity_poly.pdbx_seq_one_letter_code
_entity_poly.pdbx_strand_id
1 'polypeptide(L)'
;FYTHYRRFRAAGRAAPSAVAATYDAVGRSLWLDGVATAAAFLAAGLTEFPGLAELGVIAGAGLLICLAAMYVLFPALLVVADRRVPQAFGLGPDGAARLVPVIARAPRGRTGTIALAAAGLITVGGFAFGEYEFNTNLLDLQAGDGEAGVWQRRLMEVDDRARFAVALYRDRSAFERARERFEALPEVRRTEAAFPAGEASRRAALAPLCARAGALEVRMGRGRTEGPAAAAGGREASSAVAVQPGHARALRRELFALRSDLRRFARRSDEAEQALRGFEDGVTRLYRSLGTLDPAEADRSVAAVEARMGRALESVRGRVVGLLCPPPLDLDRVPPPLRSRFVGRDGSLALYIYPEGDVWSGEGSARFVRALRTVDANVFGGVVSFHDNAAAMIRSFAEAAALSAGVIGLLLLLFMGSLRGAALAAIPLVVGLGALLGVMRWLRLGLEWNLASFFAVPILIGIGIAGGIHVVRAHDTGSSETLEGAMEGVVFSALTTIISFGMLGFARHQGMAMLGSIVAVGVGLNLLATLYVLPAALQRWGAGRDRGDSSAGSGPPAHRGPAAGTAAVGTVVLAAALLAPAGLQAAGPDRGVAADTAVVVMVKPGDPAATPDLARDFLDRLGAYLQEARAFGERPVRVRITNRRDEARALLDDPATVAAFVPVGLFLELEARRPGRLRALLTIPRFGSDVDHVSLLVRRDGPERVDALTGAEVAVHFDPDTLFLRRVVGVGGRQLPGVRLRPVENLADAVFDLVDGAPGAPAGILVDDELLAFFRDDDLVWPELRVLWRSSELPRDVVVTVGEDGAAASETFARALRAMPGSDAGRALLELMDSAGFAPLDRARLDEAARLYREGR
;
A
#
# COMPACT_ATOMS: atom_id res chain seq x y z
N PHE A 1 39.07 17.80 7.42
CA PHE A 1 39.89 17.55 8.64
C PHE A 1 40.96 16.48 8.39
N TYR A 2 40.60 15.23 8.10
CA TYR A 2 41.56 14.12 7.98
C TYR A 2 42.70 14.36 6.98
N THR A 3 42.42 14.96 5.81
CA THR A 3 43.45 15.31 4.81
C THR A 3 44.56 16.20 5.37
N HIS A 4 44.19 17.24 6.12
CA HIS A 4 45.14 18.14 6.79
C HIS A 4 45.87 17.47 7.96
N TYR A 5 45.15 16.67 8.76
CA TYR A 5 45.79 15.89 9.84
C TYR A 5 46.91 15.01 9.31
N ARG A 6 46.64 14.27 8.23
CA ARG A 6 47.62 13.37 7.60
C ARG A 6 48.84 14.12 7.06
N ARG A 7 48.65 15.31 6.48
CA ARG A 7 49.73 16.19 6.03
C ARG A 7 50.59 16.70 7.19
N PHE A 8 49.97 17.19 8.27
CA PHE A 8 50.70 17.62 9.46
C PHE A 8 51.45 16.48 10.17
N ARG A 9 50.90 15.26 10.15
CA ARG A 9 51.60 14.06 10.62
C ARG A 9 52.78 13.69 9.73
N ALA A 10 52.61 13.77 8.41
CA ALA A 10 53.70 13.55 7.45
C ALA A 10 54.81 14.62 7.57
N ALA A 11 54.45 15.85 7.95
CA ALA A 11 55.38 16.93 8.28
C ALA A 11 56.08 16.77 9.66
N GLY A 12 55.89 15.64 10.35
CA GLY A 12 56.60 15.29 11.58
C GLY A 12 55.95 15.78 12.88
N ARG A 13 54.74 16.35 12.86
CA ARG A 13 54.05 16.78 14.10
C ARG A 13 53.51 15.59 14.88
N ALA A 14 53.58 15.62 16.21
CA ALA A 14 52.94 14.64 17.08
C ALA A 14 51.40 14.65 16.95
N ALA A 15 50.72 13.54 17.24
CA ALA A 15 49.27 13.41 17.06
C ALA A 15 48.44 14.55 17.70
N PRO A 16 48.65 14.94 18.98
CA PRO A 16 47.89 16.04 19.58
C PRO A 16 48.18 17.41 18.92
N SER A 17 49.43 17.68 18.54
CA SER A 17 49.81 18.95 17.90
C SER A 17 49.39 19.01 16.43
N ALA A 18 49.26 17.86 15.75
CA ALA A 18 48.68 17.77 14.42
C ALA A 18 47.16 18.04 14.44
N VAL A 19 46.44 17.58 15.48
CA VAL A 19 45.01 17.93 15.68
C VAL A 19 44.84 19.43 15.86
N ALA A 20 45.62 20.06 16.76
CA ALA A 20 45.55 21.50 16.98
C ALA A 20 45.82 22.29 15.70
N ALA A 21 46.90 21.96 14.99
CA ALA A 21 47.24 22.59 13.71
C ALA A 21 46.14 22.41 12.64
N THR A 22 45.42 21.27 12.67
CA THR A 22 44.31 21.02 11.77
C THR A 22 43.13 21.95 12.06
N TYR A 23 42.79 22.18 13.33
CA TYR A 23 41.73 23.14 13.70
C TYR A 23 42.13 24.59 13.39
N ASP A 24 43.40 24.95 13.56
CA ASP A 24 43.89 26.28 13.17
C ASP A 24 43.74 26.51 11.66
N ALA A 25 44.03 25.48 10.85
CA ALA A 25 43.96 25.57 9.40
C ALA A 25 42.52 25.55 8.84
N VAL A 26 41.68 24.61 9.29
CA VAL A 26 40.36 24.35 8.68
C VAL A 26 39.18 24.37 9.65
N GLY A 27 39.41 24.59 10.95
CA GLY A 27 38.34 24.60 11.95
C GLY A 27 37.30 25.69 11.69
N ARG A 28 37.70 26.89 11.28
CA ARG A 28 36.69 27.93 10.97
C ARG A 28 35.82 27.56 9.77
N SER A 29 36.43 27.01 8.72
CA SER A 29 35.69 26.56 7.52
C SER A 29 34.74 25.42 7.83
N LEU A 30 35.17 24.46 8.66
CA LEU A 30 34.38 23.29 9.04
C LEU A 30 33.15 23.67 9.90
N TRP A 31 33.33 24.60 10.84
CA TRP A 31 32.24 25.11 11.66
C TRP A 31 31.21 25.86 10.81
N LEU A 32 31.70 26.72 9.93
CA LEU A 32 30.87 27.49 9.01
C LEU A 32 30.06 26.59 8.09
N ASP A 33 30.72 25.64 7.42
CA ASP A 33 30.07 24.70 6.51
C ASP A 33 29.00 23.87 7.22
N GLY A 34 29.33 23.31 8.39
CA GLY A 34 28.38 22.51 9.16
C GLY A 34 27.16 23.31 9.64
N VAL A 35 27.37 24.54 10.13
CA VAL A 35 26.27 25.41 10.58
C VAL A 35 25.44 25.92 9.40
N ALA A 36 26.08 26.32 8.29
CA ALA A 36 25.37 26.78 7.11
C ALA A 36 24.51 25.68 6.48
N THR A 37 25.06 24.48 6.35
CA THR A 37 24.33 23.31 5.84
C THR A 37 23.18 22.96 6.78
N ALA A 38 23.41 22.88 8.10
CA ALA A 38 22.36 22.59 9.07
C ALA A 38 21.25 23.65 9.05
N ALA A 39 21.61 24.93 8.99
CA ALA A 39 20.65 26.03 8.93
C ALA A 39 19.81 26.00 7.63
N ALA A 40 20.38 25.59 6.50
CA ALA A 40 19.65 25.42 5.26
C ALA A 40 18.56 24.34 5.37
N PHE A 41 18.86 23.22 6.01
CA PHE A 41 17.89 22.15 6.27
C PHE A 41 16.85 22.55 7.32
N LEU A 42 17.26 23.22 8.40
CA LEU A 42 16.34 23.74 9.41
C LEU A 42 15.39 24.81 8.84
N ALA A 43 15.84 25.61 7.88
CA ALA A 43 15.00 26.58 7.19
C ALA A 43 13.87 25.91 6.39
N ALA A 44 14.12 24.73 5.81
CA ALA A 44 13.07 23.92 5.19
C ALA A 44 12.04 23.39 6.21
N GLY A 45 12.46 23.27 7.48
CA GLY A 45 11.61 23.02 8.66
C GLY A 45 10.50 24.05 8.89
N LEU A 46 10.61 25.26 8.33
CA LEU A 46 9.65 26.34 8.50
C LEU A 46 8.48 26.30 7.50
N THR A 47 8.46 25.31 6.62
CA THR A 47 7.43 25.21 5.59
C THR A 47 6.16 24.53 6.08
N GLU A 48 5.03 24.84 5.42
CA GLU A 48 3.73 24.27 5.78
C GLU A 48 3.58 22.79 5.39
N PHE A 49 4.51 22.23 4.60
CA PHE A 49 4.44 20.84 4.15
C PHE A 49 5.14 19.89 5.14
N PRO A 50 4.41 19.03 5.87
CA PRO A 50 4.98 18.24 6.97
C PRO A 50 6.13 17.35 6.55
N GLY A 51 6.03 16.69 5.38
CA GLY A 51 7.08 15.79 4.89
C GLY A 51 8.41 16.50 4.65
N LEU A 52 8.38 17.77 4.23
CA LEU A 52 9.60 18.57 4.08
C LEU A 52 10.07 19.11 5.43
N ALA A 53 9.13 19.58 6.25
CA ALA A 53 9.45 20.18 7.53
C ALA A 53 10.14 19.17 8.47
N GLU A 54 9.60 17.96 8.59
CA GLU A 54 10.16 16.87 9.38
C GLU A 54 11.54 16.44 8.85
N LEU A 55 11.67 16.25 7.53
CA LEU A 55 12.94 15.93 6.89
C LEU A 55 13.99 17.01 7.17
N GLY A 56 13.62 18.28 7.05
CA GLY A 56 14.48 19.43 7.31
C GLY A 56 14.95 19.50 8.76
N VAL A 57 14.05 19.26 9.72
CA VAL A 57 14.38 19.24 11.15
C VAL A 57 15.31 18.08 11.49
N ILE A 58 15.00 16.86 11.00
CA ILE A 58 15.81 15.66 11.26
C ILE A 58 17.21 15.82 10.65
N ALA A 59 17.29 16.23 9.37
CA ALA A 59 18.56 16.43 8.69
C ALA A 59 19.38 17.56 9.32
N GLY A 60 18.74 18.69 9.64
CA GLY A 60 19.39 19.84 10.26
C GLY A 60 19.94 19.54 11.66
N ALA A 61 19.13 18.94 12.53
CA ALA A 61 19.56 18.51 13.86
C ALA A 61 20.66 17.44 13.77
N GLY A 62 20.51 16.47 12.86
CA GLY A 62 21.51 15.44 12.59
C GLY A 62 22.85 16.03 12.17
N LEU A 63 22.86 17.05 11.31
CA LEU A 63 24.08 17.74 10.89
C LEU A 63 24.78 18.47 12.04
N LEU A 64 24.02 19.09 12.97
CA LEU A 64 24.59 19.70 14.17
C LEU A 64 25.22 18.65 15.10
N ILE A 65 24.57 17.49 15.25
CA ILE A 65 25.13 16.36 16.01
C ILE A 65 26.40 15.84 15.34
N CYS A 66 26.40 15.67 14.02
CA CYS A 66 27.57 15.29 13.24
C CYS A 66 28.70 16.31 13.40
N LEU A 67 28.39 17.61 13.40
CA LEU A 67 29.36 18.67 13.63
C LEU A 67 29.96 18.56 15.05
N ALA A 68 29.13 18.38 16.07
CA ALA A 68 29.61 18.18 17.44
C ALA A 68 30.51 16.95 17.56
N ALA A 69 30.10 15.82 16.96
CA ALA A 69 30.91 14.60 16.91
C ALA A 69 32.24 14.83 16.17
N MET A 70 32.24 15.64 15.10
CA MET A 70 33.43 15.98 14.34
C MET A 70 34.44 16.84 15.13
N TYR A 71 33.97 17.65 16.08
CA TYR A 71 34.82 18.46 16.96
C TYR A 71 35.33 17.74 18.21
N VAL A 72 34.54 16.79 18.72
CA VAL A 72 34.83 16.14 20.01
C VAL A 72 35.28 14.70 19.80
N LEU A 73 34.41 13.88 19.21
CA LEU A 73 34.61 12.43 19.13
C LEU A 73 35.66 12.05 18.09
N PHE A 74 35.58 12.62 16.89
CA PHE A 74 36.48 12.28 15.78
C PHE A 74 37.98 12.49 16.11
N PRO A 75 38.43 13.67 16.59
CA PRO A 75 39.85 13.86 16.94
C PRO A 75 40.30 12.96 18.10
N ALA A 76 39.43 12.68 19.08
CA ALA A 76 39.74 11.78 20.18
C ALA A 76 39.99 10.35 19.69
N LEU A 77 39.09 9.83 18.84
CA LEU A 77 39.24 8.53 18.20
C LEU A 77 40.48 8.48 17.31
N LEU A 78 40.76 9.55 16.58
CA LEU A 78 41.92 9.65 15.70
C LEU A 78 43.24 9.57 16.47
N VAL A 79 43.36 10.30 17.59
CA VAL A 79 44.55 10.24 18.46
C VAL A 79 44.71 8.86 19.09
N VAL A 80 43.62 8.22 19.52
CA VAL A 80 43.65 6.85 20.05
C VAL A 80 44.07 5.84 18.98
N ALA A 81 43.54 5.97 17.76
CA ALA A 81 43.87 5.08 16.65
C ALA A 81 45.33 5.23 16.22
N ASP A 82 45.84 6.46 16.11
CA ASP A 82 47.24 6.75 15.77
C ASP A 82 48.22 6.23 16.84
N ARG A 83 47.81 6.23 18.12
CA ARG A 83 48.58 5.60 19.20
C ARG A 83 48.60 4.08 19.12
N ARG A 84 47.48 3.44 18.75
CA ARG A 84 47.35 1.97 18.72
C ARG A 84 47.92 1.35 17.46
N VAL A 85 47.84 2.05 16.33
CA VAL A 85 48.34 1.56 15.04
C VAL A 85 49.11 2.68 14.33
N PRO A 86 50.34 3.00 14.78
CA PRO A 86 51.13 4.12 14.26
C PRO A 86 51.41 4.03 12.75
N GLN A 87 51.43 2.81 12.21
CA GLN A 87 51.66 2.53 10.79
C GLN A 87 50.39 2.55 9.93
N ALA A 88 49.18 2.46 10.49
CA ALA A 88 47.93 2.54 9.70
C ALA A 88 47.69 3.93 9.10
N PHE A 89 48.32 4.95 9.70
CA PHE A 89 48.24 6.34 9.28
C PHE A 89 49.56 6.85 8.65
N GLY A 90 50.55 5.96 8.49
CA GLY A 90 51.90 6.24 8.00
C GLY A 90 52.08 6.00 6.50
N LEU A 91 52.45 7.09 5.80
CA LEU A 91 53.21 7.17 4.55
C LEU A 91 52.96 6.12 3.44
N GLY A 92 52.07 6.48 2.53
CA GLY A 92 52.21 6.17 1.10
C GLY A 92 51.69 7.37 0.30
N PRO A 93 52.52 8.08 -0.51
CA PRO A 93 51.97 8.73 -1.68
C PRO A 93 51.45 7.61 -2.61
N ASP A 94 50.37 7.84 -3.37
CA ASP A 94 50.20 7.29 -4.74
C ASP A 94 48.75 7.28 -5.21
N GLY A 95 47.77 7.14 -4.33
CA GLY A 95 46.34 7.19 -4.73
C GLY A 95 45.86 8.61 -5.03
N ALA A 96 45.84 9.47 -4.00
CA ALA A 96 45.36 10.85 -4.12
C ALA A 96 46.37 11.79 -4.80
N ALA A 97 47.68 11.50 -4.68
CA ALA A 97 48.75 12.27 -5.31
C ALA A 97 48.69 12.28 -6.86
N ARG A 98 47.97 11.33 -7.47
CA ARG A 98 47.70 11.30 -8.92
C ARG A 98 46.56 12.23 -9.36
N LEU A 99 45.61 12.55 -8.47
CA LEU A 99 44.51 13.48 -8.75
C LEU A 99 44.94 14.95 -8.59
N VAL A 100 45.87 15.24 -7.68
CA VAL A 100 46.40 16.59 -7.39
C VAL A 100 46.99 17.32 -8.63
N PRO A 101 47.81 16.71 -9.51
CA PRO A 101 48.35 17.40 -10.69
C PRO A 101 47.33 17.67 -11.79
N VAL A 102 46.17 16.99 -11.80
CA VAL A 102 45.04 17.33 -12.69
C VAL A 102 44.30 18.57 -12.16
N ILE A 103 44.22 18.70 -10.84
CA ILE A 103 43.58 19.80 -10.11
C ILE A 103 44.47 21.07 -10.08
N ALA A 104 45.79 20.92 -10.00
CA ALA A 104 46.77 22.02 -9.99
C ALA A 104 47.06 22.60 -11.40
N ARG A 105 46.56 21.96 -12.46
CA ARG A 105 46.54 22.45 -13.84
C ARG A 105 45.23 23.19 -14.16
N ALA A 106 44.71 23.94 -13.19
CA ALA A 106 43.66 24.92 -13.48
C ALA A 106 44.08 25.76 -14.69
N PRO A 107 43.23 25.92 -15.71
CA PRO A 107 43.61 26.55 -16.96
C PRO A 107 44.04 28.00 -16.70
N ARG A 108 45.36 28.28 -16.75
CA ARG A 108 45.92 29.61 -16.49
C ARG A 108 45.78 30.49 -17.73
N GLY A 109 45.49 31.78 -17.54
CA GLY A 109 45.39 32.76 -18.63
C GLY A 109 44.13 32.62 -19.49
N ARG A 110 44.28 32.63 -20.82
CA ARG A 110 43.16 32.61 -21.79
C ARG A 110 42.23 31.41 -21.63
N THR A 111 42.78 30.23 -21.31
CA THR A 111 42.00 29.01 -21.14
C THR A 111 41.06 29.09 -19.93
N GLY A 112 41.49 29.76 -18.84
CA GLY A 112 40.67 29.97 -17.65
C GLY A 112 39.53 30.96 -17.88
N THR A 113 39.79 32.01 -18.67
CA THR A 113 38.74 32.94 -19.08
C THR A 113 37.72 32.31 -20.02
N ILE A 114 38.14 31.41 -20.91
CA ILE A 114 37.23 30.65 -21.78
C ILE A 114 36.39 29.68 -20.94
N ALA A 115 36.99 28.98 -19.98
CA ALA A 115 36.25 28.09 -19.07
C ALA A 115 35.22 28.84 -18.21
N LEU A 116 35.57 30.01 -17.68
CA LEU A 116 34.64 30.91 -16.97
C LEU A 116 33.51 31.40 -17.86
N ALA A 117 33.82 31.83 -19.09
CA ALA A 117 32.82 32.31 -20.04
C ALA A 117 31.88 31.17 -20.49
N ALA A 118 32.41 29.98 -20.75
CA ALA A 118 31.63 28.79 -21.09
C ALA A 118 30.74 28.34 -19.92
N ALA A 119 31.28 28.30 -18.70
CA ALA A 119 30.50 27.99 -17.50
C ALA A 119 29.40 29.04 -17.26
N GLY A 120 29.71 30.32 -17.45
CA GLY A 120 28.73 31.41 -17.37
C GLY A 120 27.63 31.27 -18.42
N LEU A 121 27.98 30.97 -19.68
CA LEU A 121 27.01 30.75 -20.75
C LEU A 121 26.12 29.52 -20.49
N ILE A 122 26.69 28.42 -19.98
CA ILE A 122 25.94 27.22 -19.60
C ILE A 122 24.97 27.53 -18.46
N THR A 123 25.44 28.27 -17.45
CA THR A 123 24.64 28.65 -16.28
C THR A 123 23.48 29.55 -16.69
N VAL A 124 23.75 30.60 -17.49
CA VAL A 124 22.71 31.49 -18.03
C VAL A 124 21.77 30.72 -18.94
N GLY A 125 22.28 29.84 -19.79
CA GLY A 125 21.51 28.95 -20.65
C GLY A 125 20.52 28.08 -19.87
N GLY A 126 20.96 27.52 -18.74
CA GLY A 126 20.12 26.79 -17.80
C GLY A 126 19.03 27.71 -17.22
N PHE A 127 19.40 28.76 -16.48
CA PHE A 127 18.41 29.59 -15.79
C PHE A 127 17.43 30.35 -16.72
N ALA A 128 17.85 30.77 -17.91
CA ALA A 128 17.08 31.69 -18.75
C ALA A 128 16.17 31.01 -19.79
N PHE A 129 16.51 29.79 -20.26
CA PHE A 129 15.83 29.16 -21.40
C PHE A 129 15.12 27.84 -21.05
N GLY A 130 15.00 27.51 -19.76
CA GLY A 130 14.38 26.28 -19.33
C GLY A 130 12.87 26.41 -19.13
N GLU A 131 12.08 25.95 -20.11
CA GLU A 131 10.76 25.38 -19.79
C GLU A 131 11.02 24.02 -19.11
N TYR A 132 10.86 23.98 -17.80
CA TYR A 132 11.04 22.78 -17.00
C TYR A 132 9.68 22.11 -16.80
N GLU A 133 9.53 20.92 -17.37
CA GLU A 133 8.35 20.09 -17.09
C GLU A 133 8.40 19.62 -15.63
N PHE A 134 7.29 19.81 -14.93
CA PHE A 134 7.08 19.35 -13.57
C PHE A 134 5.99 18.29 -13.57
N ASN A 135 6.37 17.04 -13.31
CA ASN A 135 5.43 15.94 -13.20
C ASN A 135 4.72 15.99 -11.84
N THR A 136 3.44 16.36 -11.86
CA THR A 136 2.56 16.36 -10.67
C THR A 136 1.90 15.02 -10.42
N ASN A 137 1.95 14.08 -11.37
CA ASN A 137 1.27 12.79 -11.28
C ASN A 137 1.94 11.89 -10.24
N LEU A 138 1.21 11.61 -9.15
CA LEU A 138 1.70 10.75 -8.07
C LEU A 138 1.82 9.28 -8.51
N LEU A 139 1.06 8.84 -9.51
CA LEU A 139 1.16 7.46 -10.01
C LEU A 139 2.52 7.19 -10.65
N ASP A 140 3.10 8.19 -11.31
CA ASP A 140 4.41 8.08 -11.96
C ASP A 140 5.56 8.02 -10.92
N LEU A 141 5.30 8.39 -9.66
CA LEU A 141 6.26 8.26 -8.57
C LEU A 141 6.38 6.84 -8.04
N GLN A 142 5.32 6.03 -8.20
CA GLN A 142 5.25 4.68 -7.68
C GLN A 142 6.14 3.72 -8.48
N ALA A 143 6.27 2.47 -8.01
CA ALA A 143 6.98 1.45 -8.77
C ALA A 143 6.22 1.15 -10.07
N GLY A 144 6.88 1.33 -11.22
CA GLY A 144 6.25 1.18 -12.54
C GLY A 144 5.75 -0.23 -12.86
N ASP A 145 6.28 -1.25 -12.17
CA ASP A 145 5.92 -2.66 -12.25
C ASP A 145 5.05 -3.15 -11.07
N GLY A 146 4.63 -2.24 -10.19
CA GLY A 146 3.78 -2.57 -9.05
C GLY A 146 2.36 -2.95 -9.48
N GLU A 147 1.83 -4.04 -8.92
CA GLU A 147 0.48 -4.55 -9.22
C GLU A 147 -0.61 -3.46 -9.10
N ALA A 148 -0.60 -2.69 -8.01
CA ALA A 148 -1.55 -1.58 -7.80
C ALA A 148 -1.49 -0.52 -8.92
N GLY A 149 -0.30 -0.18 -9.40
CA GLY A 149 -0.12 0.81 -10.48
C GLY A 149 -0.55 0.27 -11.85
N VAL A 150 -0.42 -1.04 -12.08
CA VAL A 150 -0.93 -1.71 -13.29
C VAL A 150 -2.46 -1.72 -13.28
N TRP A 151 -3.08 -2.15 -12.18
CA TRP A 151 -4.54 -2.18 -12.06
C TRP A 151 -5.15 -0.79 -12.10
N GLN A 152 -4.53 0.20 -11.45
CA GLN A 152 -4.99 1.58 -11.50
C GLN A 152 -5.01 2.11 -12.94
N ARG A 153 -3.94 1.91 -13.72
CA ARG A 153 -3.88 2.30 -15.13
C ARG A 153 -4.91 1.56 -15.99
N ARG A 154 -5.10 0.26 -15.75
CA ARG A 154 -6.10 -0.53 -16.49
C ARG A 154 -7.54 -0.12 -16.14
N LEU A 155 -7.84 0.14 -14.88
CA LEU A 155 -9.13 0.69 -14.45
C LEU A 155 -9.38 2.05 -15.10
N MET A 156 -8.34 2.88 -15.18
CA MET A 156 -8.35 4.17 -15.84
C MET A 156 -8.62 4.14 -17.35
N GLU A 157 -8.38 3.01 -18.02
CA GLU A 157 -8.71 2.80 -19.45
C GLU A 157 -10.13 2.26 -19.65
N VAL A 158 -10.65 1.52 -18.67
CA VAL A 158 -11.92 0.75 -18.79
C VAL A 158 -13.11 1.46 -18.13
N ASP A 159 -12.90 2.19 -17.02
CA ASP A 159 -13.96 2.86 -16.29
C ASP A 159 -13.48 4.18 -15.64
N ASP A 160 -14.21 5.26 -15.90
CA ASP A 160 -13.95 6.58 -15.32
C ASP A 160 -14.24 6.63 -13.81
N ARG A 161 -14.85 5.58 -13.24
CA ARG A 161 -15.19 5.52 -11.80
C ARG A 161 -13.99 5.65 -10.86
N ALA A 162 -12.77 5.46 -11.37
CA ALA A 162 -11.54 5.68 -10.62
C ALA A 162 -11.22 7.18 -10.41
N ARG A 163 -11.93 8.11 -11.05
CA ARG A 163 -11.64 9.56 -11.03
C ARG A 163 -12.92 10.33 -10.75
N PHE A 164 -13.08 10.89 -9.55
CA PHE A 164 -14.25 11.70 -9.23
C PHE A 164 -13.96 12.82 -8.25
N ALA A 165 -14.76 13.88 -8.39
CA ALA A 165 -15.00 14.86 -7.35
C ALA A 165 -16.37 14.58 -6.71
N VAL A 166 -16.57 15.14 -5.52
CA VAL A 166 -17.80 15.02 -4.73
C VAL A 166 -18.26 16.42 -4.34
N ALA A 167 -19.57 16.65 -4.47
CA ALA A 167 -20.26 17.79 -3.91
C ALA A 167 -21.35 17.30 -2.94
N LEU A 168 -21.59 18.03 -1.85
CA LEU A 168 -22.59 17.68 -0.83
C LEU A 168 -23.67 18.74 -0.75
N TYR A 169 -24.93 18.31 -0.77
CA TYR A 169 -26.08 19.21 -0.65
C TYR A 169 -27.09 18.66 0.35
N ARG A 170 -27.59 19.50 1.26
CA ARG A 170 -28.70 19.11 2.15
C ARG A 170 -30.07 19.28 1.52
N ASP A 171 -30.20 20.27 0.63
CA ASP A 171 -31.46 20.55 -0.05
C ASP A 171 -31.51 19.86 -1.42
N ARG A 172 -32.59 19.13 -1.67
CA ARG A 172 -32.78 18.40 -2.94
C ARG A 172 -32.88 19.35 -4.14
N SER A 173 -33.49 20.52 -3.97
CA SER A 173 -33.62 21.46 -5.08
C SER A 173 -32.26 22.07 -5.46
N ALA A 174 -31.42 22.38 -4.46
CA ALA A 174 -30.05 22.83 -4.67
C ALA A 174 -29.20 21.73 -5.33
N PHE A 175 -29.34 20.48 -4.88
CA PHE A 175 -28.68 19.32 -5.48
C PHE A 175 -28.99 19.19 -6.97
N GLU A 176 -30.27 19.24 -7.35
CA GLU A 176 -30.70 19.06 -8.74
C GLU A 176 -30.21 20.20 -9.63
N ARG A 177 -30.29 21.45 -9.16
CA ARG A 177 -29.72 22.61 -9.88
C ARG A 177 -28.21 22.52 -10.06
N ALA A 178 -27.49 22.07 -9.03
CA ALA A 178 -26.04 21.89 -9.11
C ALA A 178 -25.67 20.79 -10.11
N ARG A 179 -26.38 19.65 -10.07
CA ARG A 179 -26.20 18.55 -11.02
C ARG A 179 -26.34 19.01 -12.47
N GLU A 180 -27.42 19.73 -12.78
CA GLU A 180 -27.65 20.27 -14.13
C GLU A 180 -26.52 21.20 -14.60
N ARG A 181 -26.00 22.04 -13.70
CA ARG A 181 -24.87 22.93 -14.01
C ARG A 181 -23.56 22.17 -14.19
N PHE A 182 -23.30 21.13 -13.39
CA PHE A 182 -22.12 20.29 -13.58
C PHE A 182 -22.19 19.50 -14.90
N GLU A 183 -23.35 18.92 -15.23
CA GLU A 183 -23.55 18.18 -16.50
C GLU A 183 -23.46 19.09 -17.74
N ALA A 184 -23.64 20.41 -17.58
CA ALA A 184 -23.45 21.37 -18.65
C ALA A 184 -21.97 21.72 -18.92
N LEU A 185 -21.03 21.35 -18.04
CA LEU A 185 -19.61 21.63 -18.21
C LEU A 185 -18.98 20.64 -19.21
N PRO A 186 -18.16 21.11 -20.18
CA PRO A 186 -17.49 20.22 -21.12
C PRO A 186 -16.41 19.34 -20.46
N GLU A 187 -15.92 19.74 -19.29
CA GLU A 187 -14.97 18.94 -18.49
C GLU A 187 -15.63 17.81 -17.68
N VAL A 188 -16.96 17.71 -17.67
CA VAL A 188 -17.70 16.69 -16.92
C VAL A 188 -18.33 15.70 -17.88
N ARG A 189 -17.97 14.42 -17.72
CA ARG A 189 -18.52 13.33 -18.55
C ARG A 189 -19.89 12.90 -18.10
N ARG A 190 -20.04 12.71 -16.78
CA ARG A 190 -21.29 12.25 -16.14
C ARG A 190 -21.30 12.59 -14.67
N THR A 191 -22.49 12.58 -14.10
CA THR A 191 -22.68 12.63 -12.65
C THR A 191 -23.39 11.37 -12.14
N GLU A 192 -23.21 11.05 -10.86
CA GLU A 192 -23.89 9.94 -10.19
C GLU A 192 -24.45 10.37 -8.84
N ALA A 193 -25.65 9.91 -8.55
CA ALA A 193 -26.49 10.37 -7.44
C ALA A 193 -27.34 9.22 -6.90
N ALA A 194 -27.87 9.39 -5.67
CA ALA A 194 -28.80 8.43 -5.07
C ALA A 194 -30.07 8.20 -5.92
N PHE A 195 -30.49 9.21 -6.68
CA PHE A 195 -31.73 9.21 -7.47
C PHE A 195 -31.47 9.50 -8.95
N PRO A 196 -32.19 8.83 -9.86
CA PRO A 196 -32.02 9.02 -11.29
C PRO A 196 -32.48 10.42 -11.72
N ALA A 197 -31.82 10.97 -12.74
CA ALA A 197 -32.22 12.24 -13.32
C ALA A 197 -33.62 12.18 -13.94
N GLY A 198 -34.49 13.14 -13.57
CA GLY A 198 -35.83 13.24 -14.10
C GLY A 198 -36.74 12.03 -13.79
N GLU A 199 -36.59 11.40 -12.62
CA GLU A 199 -37.36 10.21 -12.19
C GLU A 199 -38.86 10.33 -12.50
N ALA A 200 -39.48 11.44 -12.10
CA ALA A 200 -40.91 11.68 -12.31
C ALA A 200 -41.31 11.67 -13.80
N SER A 201 -40.49 12.31 -14.65
CA SER A 201 -40.71 12.37 -16.10
C SER A 201 -40.54 10.98 -16.75
N ARG A 202 -39.50 10.23 -16.37
CA ARG A 202 -39.27 8.86 -16.87
C ARG A 202 -40.38 7.90 -16.46
N ARG A 203 -40.85 7.98 -15.22
CA ARG A 203 -42.01 7.20 -14.74
C ARG A 203 -43.27 7.53 -15.52
N ALA A 204 -43.54 8.81 -15.78
CA ALA A 204 -44.68 9.23 -16.58
C ALA A 204 -44.63 8.67 -18.01
N ALA A 205 -43.43 8.62 -18.61
CA ALA A 205 -43.23 8.02 -19.93
C ALA A 205 -43.46 6.48 -19.94
N LEU A 206 -43.15 5.78 -18.85
CA LEU A 206 -43.34 4.33 -18.72
C LEU A 206 -44.78 3.92 -18.35
N ALA A 207 -45.58 4.82 -17.78
CA ALA A 207 -46.92 4.51 -17.28
C ALA A 207 -47.86 3.82 -18.29
N PRO A 208 -47.92 4.22 -19.59
CA PRO A 208 -48.75 3.54 -20.58
C PRO A 208 -48.30 2.10 -20.87
N LEU A 209 -46.98 1.85 -20.85
CA LEU A 209 -46.41 0.51 -21.06
C LEU A 209 -46.65 -0.37 -19.83
N CYS A 210 -46.50 0.19 -18.63
CA CYS A 210 -46.80 -0.50 -17.38
C CYS A 210 -48.26 -0.99 -17.34
N ALA A 211 -49.23 -0.14 -17.69
CA ALA A 211 -50.64 -0.51 -17.73
C ALA A 211 -50.92 -1.67 -18.71
N ARG A 212 -50.26 -1.66 -19.87
CA ARG A 212 -50.36 -2.75 -20.85
C ARG A 212 -49.68 -4.03 -20.37
N ALA A 213 -48.50 -3.92 -19.76
CA ALA A 213 -47.73 -5.05 -19.25
C ALA A 213 -48.45 -5.78 -18.11
N GLY A 214 -49.08 -5.03 -17.20
CA GLY A 214 -49.88 -5.60 -16.10
C GLY A 214 -51.12 -6.36 -16.57
N ALA A 215 -51.61 -6.07 -17.78
CA ALA A 215 -52.75 -6.76 -18.39
C ALA A 215 -52.36 -8.02 -19.18
N LEU A 216 -51.06 -8.35 -19.31
CA LEU A 216 -50.66 -9.60 -19.96
C LEU A 216 -51.04 -10.79 -19.08
N GLU A 217 -51.84 -11.71 -19.63
CA GLU A 217 -52.11 -13.00 -19.02
C GLU A 217 -51.34 -14.11 -19.74
N VAL A 218 -50.54 -14.89 -18.99
CA VAL A 218 -49.95 -16.12 -19.52
C VAL A 218 -51.02 -17.21 -19.47
N ARG A 219 -51.58 -17.57 -20.62
CA ARG A 219 -52.54 -18.69 -20.74
C ARG A 219 -51.86 -19.86 -21.44
N MET A 220 -51.58 -20.92 -20.68
CA MET A 220 -51.16 -22.22 -21.19
C MET A 220 -52.25 -23.26 -20.85
N GLY A 221 -52.77 -23.99 -21.84
CA GLY A 221 -53.60 -25.18 -21.60
C GLY A 221 -55.00 -24.95 -21.02
N ARG A 222 -55.80 -24.02 -21.56
CA ARG A 222 -57.28 -24.08 -21.44
C ARG A 222 -57.89 -24.24 -22.83
N GLY A 223 -58.30 -25.46 -23.15
CA GLY A 223 -59.23 -25.69 -24.24
C GLY A 223 -60.49 -24.83 -24.03
N ARG A 224 -60.96 -24.19 -25.11
CA ARG A 224 -62.24 -23.47 -25.17
C ARG A 224 -63.34 -24.33 -24.55
N THR A 225 -63.74 -24.01 -23.32
CA THR A 225 -65.05 -24.36 -22.80
C THR A 225 -65.74 -23.04 -22.53
N GLU A 226 -66.69 -22.71 -23.40
CA GLU A 226 -67.63 -21.62 -23.18
C GLU A 226 -68.51 -21.98 -21.97
N GLY A 227 -68.48 -21.15 -20.93
CA GLY A 227 -69.34 -21.27 -19.75
C GLY A 227 -68.98 -20.23 -18.69
N PRO A 228 -69.94 -19.45 -18.17
CA PRO A 228 -69.65 -18.28 -17.36
C PRO A 228 -69.19 -18.63 -15.93
N ALA A 229 -68.46 -17.68 -15.34
CA ALA A 229 -67.85 -17.73 -14.03
C ALA A 229 -68.78 -18.20 -12.90
N ALA A 230 -68.22 -18.98 -11.97
CA ALA A 230 -68.69 -19.07 -10.61
C ALA A 230 -67.50 -19.07 -9.65
N ALA A 231 -67.49 -18.07 -8.77
CA ALA A 231 -66.59 -17.93 -7.64
C ALA A 231 -66.84 -19.03 -6.59
N ALA A 232 -65.79 -19.51 -5.93
CA ALA A 232 -65.75 -19.74 -4.47
C ALA A 232 -64.45 -20.43 -4.03
N GLY A 233 -63.85 -19.91 -2.96
CA GLY A 233 -63.28 -20.74 -1.89
C GLY A 233 -61.83 -21.18 -2.04
N GLY A 234 -60.95 -20.59 -1.22
CA GLY A 234 -59.60 -21.06 -1.02
C GLY A 234 -59.56 -22.50 -0.54
N ARG A 235 -58.71 -23.29 -1.19
CA ARG A 235 -58.08 -24.51 -0.67
C ARG A 235 -56.85 -24.76 -1.52
N GLU A 236 -55.74 -25.01 -0.84
CA GLU A 236 -54.43 -25.34 -1.42
C GLU A 236 -54.60 -26.41 -2.51
N ALA A 237 -54.53 -25.98 -3.76
CA ALA A 237 -54.51 -26.86 -4.90
C ALA A 237 -53.11 -27.48 -4.99
N SER A 238 -52.97 -28.66 -4.38
CA SER A 238 -51.92 -29.60 -4.70
C SER A 238 -51.83 -29.71 -6.23
N SER A 239 -50.67 -29.35 -6.78
CA SER A 239 -50.40 -29.23 -8.22
C SER A 239 -50.29 -30.61 -8.88
N ALA A 240 -51.40 -31.35 -8.92
CA ALA A 240 -51.55 -32.43 -9.88
C ALA A 240 -51.77 -31.76 -11.25
N VAL A 241 -50.74 -31.78 -12.09
CA VAL A 241 -50.87 -31.35 -13.49
C VAL A 241 -52.02 -32.17 -14.11
N ALA A 242 -53.11 -31.50 -14.49
CA ALA A 242 -54.28 -32.17 -15.04
C ALA A 242 -53.93 -32.79 -16.41
N VAL A 243 -53.69 -34.10 -16.42
CA VAL A 243 -53.37 -34.84 -17.64
C VAL A 243 -54.66 -35.04 -18.43
N GLN A 244 -54.79 -34.37 -19.58
CA GLN A 244 -55.93 -34.59 -20.49
C GLN A 244 -55.63 -35.75 -21.45
N PRO A 245 -56.49 -36.78 -21.53
CA PRO A 245 -56.30 -37.90 -22.45
C PRO A 245 -56.30 -37.45 -23.91
N GLY A 246 -55.28 -37.84 -24.67
CA GLY A 246 -55.18 -37.56 -26.11
C GLY A 246 -54.53 -36.21 -26.48
N HIS A 247 -54.01 -35.47 -25.50
CA HIS A 247 -53.34 -34.19 -25.72
C HIS A 247 -52.04 -34.34 -26.51
N ALA A 248 -51.23 -35.35 -26.22
CA ALA A 248 -50.01 -35.68 -26.96
C ALA A 248 -50.31 -36.09 -28.41
N ARG A 249 -51.46 -36.74 -28.66
CA ARG A 249 -51.91 -37.04 -30.03
C ARG A 249 -52.29 -35.77 -30.79
N ALA A 250 -52.95 -34.82 -30.14
CA ALA A 250 -53.26 -33.51 -30.73
C ALA A 250 -51.98 -32.75 -31.06
N LEU A 251 -51.05 -32.62 -30.09
CA LEU A 251 -49.75 -31.98 -30.29
C LEU A 251 -48.94 -32.64 -31.41
N ARG A 252 -48.94 -33.98 -31.48
CA ARG A 252 -48.24 -34.71 -32.54
C ARG A 252 -48.80 -34.41 -33.94
N ARG A 253 -50.11 -34.17 -34.08
CA ARG A 253 -50.72 -33.71 -35.35
C ARG A 253 -50.26 -32.30 -35.71
N GLU A 254 -50.24 -31.39 -34.74
CA GLU A 254 -49.75 -30.01 -34.95
C GLU A 254 -48.26 -29.98 -35.31
N LEU A 255 -47.42 -30.79 -34.65
CA LEU A 255 -46.00 -30.90 -34.97
C LEU A 255 -45.77 -31.46 -36.38
N PHE A 256 -46.64 -32.35 -36.86
CA PHE A 256 -46.59 -32.83 -38.24
C PHE A 256 -46.93 -31.72 -39.26
N ALA A 257 -47.95 -30.91 -38.97
CA ALA A 257 -48.32 -29.76 -39.78
C ALA A 257 -47.19 -28.72 -39.79
N LEU A 258 -46.68 -28.34 -38.62
CA LEU A 258 -45.59 -27.38 -38.46
C LEU A 258 -44.32 -27.83 -39.20
N ARG A 259 -43.92 -29.09 -39.06
CA ARG A 259 -42.77 -29.63 -39.81
C ARG A 259 -42.95 -29.53 -41.32
N SER A 260 -44.17 -29.77 -41.81
CA SER A 260 -44.49 -29.66 -43.24
C SER A 260 -44.42 -28.20 -43.73
N ASP A 261 -44.83 -27.24 -42.89
CA ASP A 261 -44.73 -25.80 -43.18
C ASP A 261 -43.29 -25.30 -43.16
N LEU A 262 -42.50 -25.72 -42.17
CA LEU A 262 -41.07 -25.40 -42.07
C LEU A 262 -40.32 -25.88 -43.32
N ARG A 263 -40.58 -27.12 -43.77
CA ARG A 263 -40.00 -27.66 -45.01
C ARG A 263 -40.43 -26.94 -46.27
N ARG A 264 -41.66 -26.41 -46.31
CA ARG A 264 -42.14 -25.59 -47.44
C ARG A 264 -41.46 -24.23 -47.44
N PHE A 265 -41.26 -23.65 -46.27
CA PHE A 265 -40.62 -22.34 -46.11
C PHE A 265 -39.10 -22.42 -46.38
N ALA A 266 -38.42 -23.43 -45.84
CA ALA A 266 -36.99 -23.65 -46.03
C ALA A 266 -36.58 -23.75 -47.51
N ARG A 267 -37.45 -24.30 -48.37
CA ARG A 267 -37.22 -24.40 -49.83
C ARG A 267 -37.27 -23.07 -50.58
N ARG A 268 -37.59 -21.95 -49.91
CA ARG A 268 -37.67 -20.63 -50.56
C ARG A 268 -36.31 -19.95 -50.74
N SER A 269 -35.32 -20.29 -49.92
CA SER A 269 -33.96 -19.71 -49.95
C SER A 269 -32.99 -20.51 -49.09
N ASP A 270 -31.71 -20.54 -49.48
CA ASP A 270 -30.67 -21.25 -48.74
C ASP A 270 -30.43 -20.68 -47.33
N GLU A 271 -30.59 -19.37 -47.11
CA GLU A 271 -30.49 -18.79 -45.76
C GLU A 271 -31.61 -19.26 -44.83
N ALA A 272 -32.84 -19.33 -45.33
CA ALA A 272 -33.98 -19.84 -44.56
C ALA A 272 -33.82 -21.33 -44.22
N GLU A 273 -33.25 -22.11 -45.14
CA GLU A 273 -32.92 -23.51 -44.86
C GLU A 273 -31.88 -23.61 -43.74
N GLN A 274 -30.77 -22.86 -43.81
CA GLN A 274 -29.73 -22.90 -42.78
C GLN A 274 -30.24 -22.44 -41.41
N ALA A 275 -31.03 -21.37 -41.36
CA ALA A 275 -31.58 -20.84 -40.11
C ALA A 275 -32.61 -21.78 -39.45
N LEU A 276 -33.37 -22.55 -40.24
CA LEU A 276 -34.44 -23.41 -39.73
C LEU A 276 -34.05 -24.87 -39.52
N ARG A 277 -32.94 -25.35 -40.10
CA ARG A 277 -32.48 -26.76 -39.99
C ARG A 277 -32.49 -27.27 -38.54
N GLY A 278 -31.88 -26.53 -37.61
CA GLY A 278 -31.82 -26.93 -36.21
C GLY A 278 -33.19 -27.00 -35.52
N PHE A 279 -34.11 -26.09 -35.87
CA PHE A 279 -35.47 -26.10 -35.35
C PHE A 279 -36.32 -27.23 -35.96
N GLU A 280 -36.18 -27.47 -37.28
CA GLU A 280 -36.84 -28.60 -37.96
C GLU A 280 -36.40 -29.95 -37.38
N ASP A 281 -35.11 -30.12 -37.12
CA ASP A 281 -34.56 -31.33 -36.49
C ASP A 281 -35.09 -31.52 -35.07
N GLY A 282 -35.23 -30.43 -34.30
CA GLY A 282 -35.88 -30.44 -32.99
C GLY A 282 -37.34 -30.89 -33.05
N VAL A 283 -38.14 -30.27 -33.92
CA VAL A 283 -39.56 -30.62 -34.15
C VAL A 283 -39.70 -32.07 -34.62
N THR A 284 -38.82 -32.52 -35.51
CA THR A 284 -38.82 -33.90 -36.03
C THR A 284 -38.48 -34.92 -34.95
N ARG A 285 -37.49 -34.63 -34.10
CA ARG A 285 -37.16 -35.49 -32.95
C ARG A 285 -38.32 -35.56 -31.96
N LEU A 286 -38.93 -34.43 -31.62
CA LEU A 286 -40.08 -34.38 -30.72
C LEU A 286 -41.27 -35.18 -31.29
N TYR A 287 -41.61 -34.97 -32.56
CA TYR A 287 -42.66 -35.72 -33.26
C TYR A 287 -42.44 -37.24 -33.22
N ARG A 288 -41.19 -37.70 -33.42
CA ARG A 288 -40.84 -39.13 -33.35
C ARG A 288 -40.95 -39.66 -31.92
N SER A 289 -40.40 -38.95 -30.94
CA SER A 289 -40.40 -39.35 -29.53
C SER A 289 -41.81 -39.49 -28.93
N LEU A 290 -42.72 -38.58 -29.26
CA LEU A 290 -44.14 -38.67 -28.85
C LEU A 290 -44.87 -39.85 -29.52
N GLY A 291 -44.31 -40.42 -30.59
CA GLY A 291 -44.88 -41.58 -31.27
C GLY A 291 -44.39 -42.93 -30.77
N THR A 292 -43.30 -42.97 -30.00
CA THR A 292 -42.70 -44.19 -29.45
C THR A 292 -43.10 -44.45 -27.99
N LEU A 293 -43.63 -43.44 -27.30
CA LEU A 293 -44.09 -43.53 -25.91
C LEU A 293 -45.51 -44.11 -25.80
N ASP A 294 -45.82 -44.75 -24.67
CA ASP A 294 -47.19 -45.14 -24.32
C ASP A 294 -48.09 -43.89 -24.24
N PRO A 295 -49.36 -43.92 -24.71
CA PRO A 295 -50.21 -42.73 -24.74
C PRO A 295 -50.38 -42.02 -23.40
N ALA A 296 -50.45 -42.77 -22.29
CA ALA A 296 -50.58 -42.17 -20.96
C ALA A 296 -49.26 -41.52 -20.49
N GLU A 297 -48.12 -42.08 -20.88
CA GLU A 297 -46.80 -41.54 -20.59
C GLU A 297 -46.46 -40.30 -21.44
N ALA A 298 -46.89 -40.30 -22.70
CA ALA A 298 -46.78 -39.16 -23.60
C ALA A 298 -47.60 -37.96 -23.10
N ASP A 299 -48.86 -38.19 -22.68
CA ASP A 299 -49.71 -37.14 -22.12
C ASP A 299 -49.13 -36.56 -20.81
N ARG A 300 -48.56 -37.40 -19.93
CA ARG A 300 -47.86 -36.95 -18.71
C ARG A 300 -46.62 -36.09 -19.03
N SER A 301 -45.82 -36.52 -20.01
CA SER A 301 -44.59 -35.82 -20.40
C SER A 301 -44.87 -34.45 -21.03
N VAL A 302 -45.89 -34.37 -21.90
CA VAL A 302 -46.32 -33.10 -22.49
C VAL A 302 -46.81 -32.14 -21.41
N ALA A 303 -47.66 -32.61 -20.50
CA ALA A 303 -48.21 -31.78 -19.45
C ALA A 303 -47.12 -31.26 -18.48
N ALA A 304 -46.08 -32.06 -18.21
CA ALA A 304 -44.92 -31.64 -17.42
C ALA A 304 -44.11 -30.52 -18.11
N VAL A 305 -43.90 -30.62 -19.42
CA VAL A 305 -43.20 -29.59 -20.21
C VAL A 305 -44.02 -28.30 -20.28
N GLU A 306 -45.32 -28.38 -20.52
CA GLU A 306 -46.22 -27.22 -20.53
C GLU A 306 -46.25 -26.50 -19.18
N ALA A 307 -46.31 -27.25 -18.08
CA ALA A 307 -46.26 -26.68 -16.74
C ALA A 307 -44.92 -25.96 -16.48
N ARG A 308 -43.79 -26.54 -16.92
CA ARG A 308 -42.46 -25.90 -16.82
C ARG A 308 -42.39 -24.62 -17.66
N MET A 309 -42.91 -24.65 -18.89
CA MET A 309 -42.92 -23.49 -19.77
C MET A 309 -43.84 -22.38 -19.27
N GLY A 310 -45.00 -22.72 -18.72
CA GLY A 310 -45.91 -21.78 -18.08
C GLY A 310 -45.25 -21.04 -16.92
N ARG A 311 -44.54 -21.75 -16.02
CA ARG A 311 -43.78 -21.13 -14.92
C ARG A 311 -42.67 -20.21 -15.42
N ALA A 312 -41.94 -20.61 -16.47
CA ALA A 312 -40.89 -19.78 -17.06
C ALA A 312 -41.45 -18.49 -17.70
N LEU A 313 -42.55 -18.59 -18.44
CA LEU A 313 -43.24 -17.43 -19.02
C LEU A 313 -43.79 -16.50 -17.95
N GLU A 314 -44.31 -17.05 -16.86
CA GLU A 314 -44.82 -16.29 -15.72
C GLU A 314 -43.69 -15.53 -15.00
N SER A 315 -42.53 -16.18 -14.80
CA SER A 315 -41.31 -15.53 -14.29
C SER A 315 -40.82 -14.40 -15.19
N VAL A 316 -40.79 -14.63 -16.52
CA VAL A 316 -40.43 -13.59 -17.51
C VAL A 316 -41.43 -12.43 -17.45
N ARG A 317 -42.73 -12.71 -17.41
CA ARG A 317 -43.78 -11.69 -17.24
C ARG A 317 -43.51 -10.86 -15.99
N GLY A 318 -43.29 -11.51 -14.84
CA GLY A 318 -43.00 -10.83 -13.57
C GLY A 318 -41.80 -9.87 -13.68
N ARG A 319 -40.71 -10.29 -14.33
CA ARG A 319 -39.53 -9.42 -14.56
C ARG A 319 -39.84 -8.25 -15.49
N VAL A 320 -40.54 -8.48 -16.59
CA VAL A 320 -40.91 -7.42 -17.54
C VAL A 320 -41.83 -6.38 -16.88
N VAL A 321 -42.82 -6.84 -16.12
CA VAL A 321 -43.69 -5.95 -15.33
C VAL A 321 -42.88 -5.18 -14.29
N GLY A 322 -41.97 -5.84 -13.57
CA GLY A 322 -41.09 -5.18 -12.60
C GLY A 322 -40.20 -4.08 -13.21
N LEU A 323 -39.70 -4.29 -14.42
CA LEU A 323 -38.88 -3.30 -15.14
C LEU A 323 -39.70 -2.13 -15.71
N LEU A 324 -40.92 -2.39 -16.19
CA LEU A 324 -41.80 -1.37 -16.77
C LEU A 324 -42.60 -0.58 -15.72
N CYS A 325 -42.79 -1.17 -14.55
CA CYS A 325 -43.56 -0.59 -13.44
C CYS A 325 -42.69 -0.38 -12.19
N PRO A 326 -41.58 0.38 -12.25
CA PRO A 326 -40.77 0.61 -11.06
C PRO A 326 -41.59 1.34 -9.99
N PRO A 327 -41.43 1.03 -8.69
CA PRO A 327 -41.99 1.85 -7.60
C PRO A 327 -41.28 3.22 -7.54
N PRO A 328 -41.88 4.24 -6.89
CA PRO A 328 -41.16 5.49 -6.62
C PRO A 328 -39.94 5.18 -5.74
N LEU A 329 -38.81 5.83 -6.03
CA LEU A 329 -37.59 5.57 -5.28
C LEU A 329 -37.73 6.12 -3.86
N ASP A 330 -37.74 5.20 -2.89
CA ASP A 330 -37.76 5.50 -1.46
C ASP A 330 -36.37 5.19 -0.89
N LEU A 331 -35.63 6.25 -0.54
CA LEU A 331 -34.26 6.13 -0.03
C LEU A 331 -34.18 5.38 1.31
N ASP A 332 -35.30 5.26 2.04
CA ASP A 332 -35.35 4.51 3.29
C ASP A 332 -35.53 3.00 3.06
N ARG A 333 -35.91 2.59 1.86
CA ARG A 333 -36.00 1.17 1.45
C ARG A 333 -34.76 0.65 0.73
N VAL A 334 -33.82 1.55 0.40
CA VAL A 334 -32.56 1.17 -0.25
C VAL A 334 -31.66 0.45 0.77
N PRO A 335 -30.99 -0.67 0.40
CA PRO A 335 -30.07 -1.37 1.28
C PRO A 335 -29.04 -0.42 1.92
N PRO A 336 -28.71 -0.58 3.22
CA PRO A 336 -27.82 0.34 3.93
C PRO A 336 -26.49 0.63 3.21
N PRO A 337 -25.79 -0.35 2.60
CA PRO A 337 -24.52 -0.10 1.90
C PRO A 337 -24.65 0.84 0.69
N LEU A 338 -25.79 0.83 -0.01
CA LEU A 338 -26.06 1.71 -1.15
C LEU A 338 -26.49 3.10 -0.67
N ARG A 339 -27.31 3.15 0.40
CA ARG A 339 -27.75 4.41 1.00
C ARG A 339 -26.58 5.20 1.58
N SER A 340 -25.69 4.54 2.33
CA SER A 340 -24.54 5.20 2.98
C SER A 340 -23.52 5.77 2.00
N ARG A 341 -23.52 5.31 0.73
CA ARG A 341 -22.64 5.84 -0.32
C ARG A 341 -23.10 7.21 -0.82
N PHE A 342 -24.41 7.47 -0.83
CA PHE A 342 -24.95 8.71 -1.39
C PHE A 342 -25.65 9.61 -0.37
N VAL A 343 -25.96 9.11 0.83
CA VAL A 343 -26.65 9.86 1.89
C VAL A 343 -25.81 9.82 3.16
N GLY A 344 -25.37 11.00 3.60
CA GLY A 344 -24.63 11.20 4.84
C GLY A 344 -25.51 10.98 6.07
N ARG A 345 -24.87 10.75 7.23
CA ARG A 345 -25.57 10.58 8.51
C ARG A 345 -26.39 11.81 8.92
N ASP A 346 -26.00 12.98 8.44
CA ASP A 346 -26.67 14.26 8.66
C ASP A 346 -27.76 14.56 7.62
N GLY A 347 -28.06 13.61 6.73
CA GLY A 347 -29.03 13.77 5.63
C GLY A 347 -28.48 14.47 4.38
N SER A 348 -27.18 14.82 4.34
CA SER A 348 -26.57 15.40 3.16
C SER A 348 -26.51 14.41 1.99
N LEU A 349 -26.82 14.88 0.79
CA LEU A 349 -26.83 14.11 -0.45
C LEU A 349 -25.51 14.31 -1.19
N ALA A 350 -24.84 13.21 -1.55
CA ALA A 350 -23.60 13.22 -2.31
C ALA A 350 -23.85 13.15 -3.82
N LEU A 351 -23.23 14.08 -4.54
CA LEU A 351 -23.15 14.12 -5.99
C LEU A 351 -21.72 13.76 -6.40
N TYR A 352 -21.56 12.64 -7.09
CA TYR A 352 -20.28 12.23 -7.66
C TYR A 352 -20.17 12.79 -9.07
N ILE A 353 -19.04 13.45 -9.36
CA ILE A 353 -18.81 14.18 -10.62
C ILE A 353 -17.58 13.55 -11.28
N TYR A 354 -17.78 12.93 -12.45
CA TYR A 354 -16.74 12.24 -13.18
C TYR A 354 -16.21 13.11 -14.33
N PRO A 355 -14.89 13.22 -14.49
CA PRO A 355 -14.28 14.10 -15.46
C PRO A 355 -14.35 13.53 -16.88
N GLU A 356 -14.30 14.43 -17.86
CA GLU A 356 -14.00 14.11 -19.24
C GLU A 356 -12.46 14.12 -19.44
N GLY A 357 -11.89 12.99 -19.89
CA GLY A 357 -10.46 12.85 -20.15
C GLY A 357 -9.59 12.54 -18.92
N ASP A 358 -8.28 12.80 -19.06
CA ASP A 358 -7.30 12.51 -18.01
C ASP A 358 -7.10 13.69 -17.05
N VAL A 359 -7.44 13.46 -15.79
CA VAL A 359 -7.28 14.42 -14.68
C VAL A 359 -6.10 14.10 -13.76
N TRP A 360 -5.26 13.12 -14.10
CA TRP A 360 -4.01 12.88 -13.38
C TRP A 360 -2.87 13.75 -13.90
N SER A 361 -2.99 14.24 -15.14
CA SER A 361 -2.14 15.31 -15.64
C SER A 361 -2.31 16.62 -14.85
N GLY A 362 -1.22 17.37 -14.68
CA GLY A 362 -1.25 18.66 -13.97
C GLY A 362 -2.23 19.66 -14.59
N GLU A 363 -2.23 19.79 -15.91
CA GLU A 363 -3.20 20.65 -16.61
C GLU A 363 -4.62 20.11 -16.58
N GLY A 364 -4.82 18.80 -16.75
CA GLY A 364 -6.14 18.17 -16.74
C GLY A 364 -6.83 18.34 -15.39
N SER A 365 -6.12 18.07 -14.29
CA SER A 365 -6.61 18.31 -12.93
C SER A 365 -6.96 19.79 -12.71
N ALA A 366 -6.08 20.71 -13.11
CA ALA A 366 -6.27 22.14 -12.93
C ALA A 366 -7.49 22.66 -13.69
N ARG A 367 -7.67 22.22 -14.94
CA ARG A 367 -8.82 22.59 -15.77
C ARG A 367 -10.12 22.07 -15.16
N PHE A 368 -10.16 20.79 -14.80
CA PHE A 368 -11.33 20.16 -14.20
C PHE A 368 -11.72 20.82 -12.87
N VAL A 369 -10.78 20.94 -11.92
CA VAL A 369 -11.05 21.53 -10.59
C VAL A 369 -11.48 22.98 -10.72
N ARG A 370 -10.86 23.76 -11.61
CA ARG A 370 -11.26 25.15 -11.86
C ARG A 370 -12.68 25.24 -12.42
N ALA A 371 -13.04 24.38 -13.36
CA ALA A 371 -14.38 24.31 -13.93
C ALA A 371 -15.43 23.96 -12.85
N LEU A 372 -15.17 22.94 -12.03
CA LEU A 372 -16.07 22.58 -10.94
C LEU A 372 -16.29 23.71 -9.93
N ARG A 373 -15.22 24.43 -9.56
CA ARG A 373 -15.26 25.56 -8.63
C ARG A 373 -16.05 26.77 -9.15
N THR A 374 -16.33 26.84 -10.45
CA THR A 374 -17.27 27.86 -10.99
C THR A 374 -18.72 27.58 -10.62
N VAL A 375 -19.07 26.30 -10.37
CA VAL A 375 -20.41 25.86 -9.99
C VAL A 375 -20.53 25.79 -8.47
N ASP A 376 -19.55 25.17 -7.80
CA ASP A 376 -19.50 25.05 -6.34
C ASP A 376 -18.06 25.13 -5.83
N ALA A 377 -17.77 26.11 -4.99
CA ALA A 377 -16.45 26.31 -4.40
C ALA A 377 -16.05 25.19 -3.42
N ASN A 378 -17.02 24.46 -2.87
CA ASN A 378 -16.83 23.44 -1.83
C ASN A 378 -16.76 22.01 -2.38
N VAL A 379 -16.55 21.82 -3.69
CA VAL A 379 -16.23 20.50 -4.23
C VAL A 379 -14.96 19.93 -3.59
N PHE A 380 -14.97 18.63 -3.30
CA PHE A 380 -13.83 17.91 -2.73
C PHE A 380 -13.69 16.54 -3.40
N GLY A 381 -12.82 15.68 -2.88
CA GLY A 381 -12.60 14.33 -3.41
C GLY A 381 -11.20 14.16 -3.95
N GLY A 382 -10.85 12.93 -4.35
CA GLY A 382 -9.47 12.55 -4.64
C GLY A 382 -8.76 13.47 -5.63
N VAL A 383 -9.42 13.84 -6.72
CA VAL A 383 -8.85 14.70 -7.77
C VAL A 383 -8.67 16.15 -7.29
N VAL A 384 -9.63 16.69 -6.53
CA VAL A 384 -9.57 18.06 -5.99
C VAL A 384 -8.47 18.15 -4.93
N SER A 385 -8.47 17.23 -3.97
CA SER A 385 -7.45 17.14 -2.92
C SER A 385 -6.05 16.97 -3.52
N PHE A 386 -5.91 16.14 -4.55
CA PHE A 386 -4.65 15.96 -5.27
C PHE A 386 -4.16 17.28 -5.89
N HIS A 387 -5.02 17.98 -6.63
CA HIS A 387 -4.67 19.25 -7.26
C HIS A 387 -4.22 20.30 -6.22
N ASP A 388 -4.99 20.45 -5.14
CA ASP A 388 -4.68 21.42 -4.10
C ASP A 388 -3.40 21.07 -3.35
N ASN A 389 -3.19 19.79 -3.02
CA ASN A 389 -1.98 19.32 -2.35
C ASN A 389 -0.74 19.48 -3.23
N ALA A 390 -0.81 19.14 -4.52
CA ALA A 390 0.30 19.34 -5.44
C ALA A 390 0.67 20.83 -5.56
N ALA A 391 -0.33 21.70 -5.68
CA ALA A 391 -0.11 23.14 -5.72
C ALA A 391 0.49 23.68 -4.41
N ALA A 392 0.03 23.19 -3.25
CA ALA A 392 0.58 23.53 -1.95
C ALA A 392 2.04 23.07 -1.81
N MET A 393 2.35 21.84 -2.20
CA MET A 393 3.71 21.30 -2.18
C MET A 393 4.67 22.13 -3.03
N ILE A 394 4.29 22.48 -4.27
CA ILE A 394 5.13 23.30 -5.15
C ILE A 394 5.43 24.67 -4.51
N ARG A 395 4.42 25.32 -3.91
CA ARG A 395 4.62 26.58 -3.19
C ARG A 395 5.57 26.43 -2.00
N SER A 396 5.31 25.45 -1.13
CA SER A 396 6.16 25.17 0.04
C SER A 396 7.59 24.86 -0.35
N PHE A 397 7.82 24.19 -1.48
CA PHE A 397 9.17 23.91 -1.94
C PHE A 397 9.89 25.14 -2.49
N ALA A 398 9.19 26.00 -3.23
CA ALA A 398 9.73 27.27 -3.68
C ALA A 398 10.08 28.16 -2.49
N GLU A 399 9.22 28.19 -1.46
CA GLU A 399 9.48 28.86 -0.19
C GLU A 399 10.70 28.30 0.52
N ALA A 400 10.81 26.97 0.67
CA ALA A 400 12.00 26.34 1.25
C ALA A 400 13.27 26.70 0.49
N ALA A 401 13.27 26.62 -0.84
CA ALA A 401 14.42 26.97 -1.65
C ALA A 401 14.83 28.45 -1.45
N ALA A 402 13.86 29.36 -1.42
CA ALA A 402 14.10 30.77 -1.17
C ALA A 402 14.62 31.05 0.25
N LEU A 403 14.02 30.41 1.26
CA LEU A 403 14.44 30.51 2.66
C LEU A 403 15.85 29.96 2.86
N SER A 404 16.15 28.75 2.36
CA SER A 404 17.48 28.15 2.43
C SER A 404 18.52 29.02 1.70
N ALA A 405 18.21 29.55 0.51
CA ALA A 405 19.11 30.45 -0.20
C ALA A 405 19.35 31.76 0.56
N GLY A 406 18.31 32.35 1.16
CA GLY A 406 18.40 33.56 1.97
C GLY A 406 19.23 33.36 3.24
N VAL A 407 18.99 32.27 3.96
CA VAL A 407 19.74 31.91 5.19
C VAL A 407 21.21 31.63 4.85
N ILE A 408 21.50 30.84 3.83
CA ILE A 408 22.88 30.58 3.42
C ILE A 408 23.56 31.88 2.96
N GLY A 409 22.88 32.68 2.12
CA GLY A 409 23.41 33.96 1.65
C GLY A 409 23.76 34.90 2.81
N LEU A 410 22.88 35.01 3.81
CA LEU A 410 23.12 35.78 5.02
C LEU A 410 24.30 35.24 5.82
N LEU A 411 24.36 33.93 6.07
CA LEU A 411 25.47 33.32 6.79
C LEU A 411 26.79 33.55 6.04
N LEU A 412 26.85 33.28 4.74
CA LEU A 412 28.03 33.55 3.93
C LEU A 412 28.49 34.99 4.02
N LEU A 413 27.55 35.95 3.94
CA LEU A 413 27.88 37.37 4.05
C LEU A 413 28.47 37.72 5.43
N LEU A 414 27.83 37.27 6.50
CA LEU A 414 28.26 37.48 7.88
C LEU A 414 29.64 36.86 8.14
N PHE A 415 29.88 35.64 7.64
CA PHE A 415 31.10 34.90 7.92
C PHE A 415 32.28 35.27 7.02
N MET A 416 32.03 35.56 5.74
CA MET A 416 33.08 36.04 4.83
C MET A 416 33.44 37.51 5.11
N GLY A 417 32.59 38.24 5.85
CA GLY A 417 32.81 39.65 6.22
C GLY A 417 32.90 40.60 5.02
N SER A 418 32.55 40.11 3.82
CA SER A 418 32.61 40.86 2.57
C SER A 418 31.68 40.23 1.53
N LEU A 419 30.97 41.08 0.78
CA LEU A 419 30.10 40.64 -0.31
C LEU A 419 30.89 39.91 -1.39
N ARG A 420 32.13 40.32 -1.64
CA ARG A 420 33.02 39.67 -2.61
C ARG A 420 33.40 38.25 -2.19
N GLY A 421 33.77 38.04 -0.92
CA GLY A 421 34.09 36.71 -0.41
C GLY A 421 32.88 35.78 -0.43
N ALA A 422 31.71 36.29 -0.04
CA ALA A 422 30.45 35.55 -0.11
C ALA A 422 30.08 35.17 -1.56
N ALA A 423 30.19 36.12 -2.50
CA ALA A 423 29.93 35.87 -3.92
C ALA A 423 30.89 34.83 -4.49
N LEU A 424 32.20 34.90 -4.18
CA LEU A 424 33.18 33.91 -4.62
C LEU A 424 32.88 32.52 -4.06
N ALA A 425 32.51 32.42 -2.78
CA ALA A 425 32.13 31.16 -2.16
C ALA A 425 30.85 30.56 -2.78
N ALA A 426 29.92 31.41 -3.26
CA ALA A 426 28.68 30.96 -3.90
C ALA A 426 28.85 30.52 -5.36
N ILE A 427 29.99 30.80 -6.01
CA ILE A 427 30.20 30.47 -7.45
C ILE A 427 29.95 28.99 -7.76
N PRO A 428 30.53 28.01 -7.04
CA PRO A 428 30.30 26.61 -7.34
C PRO A 428 28.83 26.23 -7.28
N LEU A 429 28.11 26.73 -6.27
CA LEU A 429 26.69 26.46 -6.08
C LEU A 429 25.87 27.00 -7.26
N VAL A 430 26.05 28.28 -7.61
CA VAL A 430 25.28 28.93 -8.69
C VAL A 430 25.57 28.28 -10.04
N VAL A 431 26.85 28.03 -10.33
CA VAL A 431 27.27 27.41 -11.60
C VAL A 431 26.85 25.95 -11.66
N GLY A 432 26.99 25.20 -10.56
CA GLY A 432 26.59 23.80 -10.47
C GLY A 432 25.09 23.61 -10.65
N LEU A 433 24.28 24.45 -9.97
CA LEU A 433 22.82 24.40 -10.09
C LEU A 433 22.35 24.84 -11.49
N GLY A 434 22.91 25.91 -12.06
CA GLY A 434 22.59 26.33 -13.42
C GLY A 434 23.03 25.32 -14.48
N ALA A 435 24.18 24.67 -14.28
CA ALA A 435 24.63 23.59 -15.15
C ALA A 435 23.74 22.36 -15.04
N LEU A 436 23.26 22.00 -13.84
CA LEU A 436 22.30 20.91 -13.65
C LEU A 436 21.02 21.15 -14.45
N LEU A 437 20.48 22.36 -14.31
CA LEU A 437 19.31 22.84 -15.05
C LEU A 437 19.52 22.79 -16.58
N GLY A 438 20.72 23.16 -17.07
CA GLY A 438 21.08 23.04 -18.50
C GLY A 438 21.23 21.58 -18.95
N VAL A 439 21.90 20.74 -18.16
CA VAL A 439 22.12 19.31 -18.44
C VAL A 439 20.80 18.56 -18.54
N MET A 440 19.88 18.76 -17.60
CA MET A 440 18.54 18.15 -17.62
C MET A 440 17.82 18.47 -18.93
N ARG A 441 17.92 19.71 -19.41
CA ARG A 441 17.24 20.16 -20.62
C ARG A 441 17.90 19.70 -21.93
N TRP A 442 19.22 19.73 -22.01
CA TRP A 442 19.97 19.49 -23.25
C TRP A 442 20.28 18.02 -23.49
N LEU A 443 20.59 17.26 -22.44
CA LEU A 443 21.01 15.87 -22.56
C LEU A 443 19.85 14.88 -22.48
N ARG A 444 18.62 15.34 -22.19
CA ARG A 444 17.40 14.51 -22.09
C ARG A 444 17.64 13.20 -21.33
N LEU A 445 18.31 13.29 -20.18
CA LEU A 445 18.72 12.14 -19.37
C LEU A 445 17.54 11.39 -18.69
N GLY A 446 16.29 11.67 -19.10
CA GLY A 446 15.09 11.21 -18.40
C GLY A 446 14.97 11.79 -16.99
N LEU A 447 15.66 12.90 -16.70
CA LEU A 447 15.58 13.61 -15.42
C LEU A 447 14.48 14.67 -15.48
N GLU A 448 13.43 14.45 -14.71
CA GLU A 448 12.23 15.26 -14.60
C GLU A 448 12.06 15.76 -13.17
N TRP A 449 11.57 17.00 -13.06
CA TRP A 449 11.14 17.51 -11.77
C TRP A 449 9.81 16.88 -11.41
N ASN A 450 9.68 16.41 -10.19
CA ASN A 450 8.44 15.88 -9.66
C ASN A 450 8.31 16.20 -8.17
N LEU A 451 7.18 15.83 -7.57
CA LEU A 451 6.86 16.15 -6.18
C LEU A 451 7.88 15.61 -5.16
N ALA A 452 8.68 14.60 -5.51
CA ALA A 452 9.77 14.10 -4.66
C ALA A 452 11.15 14.64 -5.10
N SER A 453 11.44 14.67 -6.39
CA SER A 453 12.76 15.04 -6.91
C SER A 453 13.08 16.52 -6.74
N PHE A 454 12.06 17.37 -6.63
CA PHE A 454 12.23 18.80 -6.36
C PHE A 454 12.87 19.08 -4.98
N PHE A 455 12.83 18.14 -4.04
CA PHE A 455 13.59 18.23 -2.78
C PHE A 455 15.10 18.33 -2.99
N ALA A 456 15.61 17.95 -4.17
CA ALA A 456 17.01 18.13 -4.51
C ALA A 456 17.45 19.59 -4.42
N VAL A 457 16.57 20.57 -4.70
CA VAL A 457 16.95 21.99 -4.75
C VAL A 457 17.44 22.52 -3.40
N PRO A 458 16.65 22.48 -2.30
CA PRO A 458 17.13 22.93 -0.99
C PRO A 458 18.32 22.10 -0.47
N ILE A 459 18.36 20.78 -0.78
CA ILE A 459 19.49 19.91 -0.45
C ILE A 459 20.78 20.39 -1.13
N LEU A 460 20.72 20.62 -2.45
CA LEU A 460 21.85 21.08 -3.26
C LEU A 460 22.31 22.48 -2.85
N ILE A 461 21.38 23.37 -2.45
CA ILE A 461 21.70 24.69 -1.89
C ILE A 461 22.51 24.53 -0.59
N GLY A 462 22.06 23.66 0.32
CA GLY A 462 22.73 23.36 1.58
C GLY A 462 24.15 22.81 1.39
N ILE A 463 24.29 21.72 0.63
CA ILE A 463 25.58 21.01 0.47
C ILE A 463 26.50 21.64 -0.58
N GLY A 464 25.94 22.36 -1.55
CA GLY A 464 26.67 22.89 -2.69
C GLY A 464 27.68 23.97 -2.32
N ILE A 465 27.46 24.65 -1.18
CA ILE A 465 28.31 25.75 -0.73
C ILE A 465 29.63 25.30 -0.09
N ALA A 466 29.69 24.06 0.40
CA ALA A 466 30.83 23.51 1.14
C ALA A 466 32.16 23.68 0.39
N GLY A 467 32.18 23.31 -0.89
CA GLY A 467 33.35 23.43 -1.75
C GLY A 467 33.86 24.86 -1.87
N GLY A 468 32.95 25.82 -2.01
CA GLY A 468 33.28 27.24 -2.07
C GLY A 468 33.88 27.78 -0.78
N ILE A 469 33.25 27.50 0.37
CA ILE A 469 33.75 27.92 1.69
C ILE A 469 35.16 27.38 1.95
N HIS A 470 35.37 26.09 1.74
CA HIS A 470 36.65 25.44 2.02
C HIS A 470 37.77 25.95 1.11
N VAL A 471 37.52 26.08 -0.20
CA VAL A 471 38.55 26.50 -1.16
C VAL A 471 38.86 28.00 -1.06
N VAL A 472 37.84 28.86 -0.94
CA VAL A 472 38.06 30.31 -0.77
C VAL A 472 38.84 30.58 0.52
N ARG A 473 38.45 29.95 1.63
CA ARG A 473 39.13 30.18 2.91
C ARG A 473 40.54 29.63 2.92
N ALA A 474 40.77 28.47 2.31
CA ALA A 474 42.13 27.93 2.18
C ALA A 474 42.99 28.82 1.29
N HIS A 475 42.43 29.42 0.23
CA HIS A 475 43.12 30.39 -0.62
C HIS A 475 43.53 31.65 0.16
N ASP A 476 42.65 32.17 1.01
CA ASP A 476 42.93 33.33 1.87
C ASP A 476 44.10 33.13 2.84
N THR A 477 44.45 31.88 3.17
CA THR A 477 45.63 31.59 4.02
C THR A 477 46.96 31.78 3.29
N GLY A 478 46.96 31.84 1.95
CA GLY A 478 48.18 31.89 1.13
C GLY A 478 49.00 30.60 1.11
N SER A 479 48.59 29.55 1.84
CA SER A 479 49.29 28.27 1.91
C SER A 479 48.84 27.33 0.80
N SER A 480 49.76 26.97 -0.11
CA SER A 480 49.50 25.97 -1.15
C SER A 480 49.14 24.60 -0.56
N GLU A 481 49.81 24.21 0.52
CA GLU A 481 49.55 22.96 1.23
C GLU A 481 48.14 22.91 1.82
N THR A 482 47.65 24.04 2.35
CA THR A 482 46.30 24.16 2.91
C THR A 482 45.25 24.12 1.79
N LEU A 483 45.51 24.80 0.68
CA LEU A 483 44.63 24.80 -0.50
C LEU A 483 44.49 23.41 -1.10
N GLU A 484 45.59 22.71 -1.34
CA GLU A 484 45.57 21.35 -1.88
C GLU A 484 44.88 20.36 -0.93
N GLY A 485 45.10 20.48 0.38
CA GLY A 485 44.43 19.64 1.38
C GLY A 485 42.93 19.87 1.46
N ALA A 486 42.49 21.11 1.23
CA ALA A 486 41.08 21.48 1.15
C ALA A 486 40.44 20.93 -0.14
N MET A 487 41.08 21.09 -1.29
CA MET A 487 40.58 20.56 -2.57
C MET A 487 40.50 19.02 -2.55
N GLU A 488 41.50 18.35 -1.99
CA GLU A 488 41.48 16.89 -1.78
C GLU A 488 40.31 16.47 -0.88
N GLY A 489 40.10 17.19 0.23
CA GLY A 489 38.98 16.94 1.14
C GLY A 489 37.61 17.13 0.48
N VAL A 490 37.46 18.18 -0.33
CA VAL A 490 36.22 18.46 -1.07
C VAL A 490 35.91 17.37 -2.09
N VAL A 491 36.91 16.86 -2.82
CA VAL A 491 36.73 15.74 -3.76
C VAL A 491 36.20 14.50 -3.03
N PHE A 492 36.83 14.11 -1.92
CA PHE A 492 36.36 12.95 -1.16
C PHE A 492 34.95 13.15 -0.61
N SER A 493 34.65 14.34 -0.07
CA SER A 493 33.31 14.66 0.44
C SER A 493 32.24 14.64 -0.66
N ALA A 494 32.55 15.16 -1.85
CA ALA A 494 31.65 15.13 -2.99
C ALA A 494 31.43 13.69 -3.48
N LEU A 495 32.49 12.88 -3.59
CA LEU A 495 32.37 11.48 -4.00
C LEU A 495 31.54 10.66 -3.02
N THR A 496 31.73 10.81 -1.70
CA THR A 496 30.89 10.11 -0.72
C THR A 496 29.42 10.52 -0.82
N THR A 497 29.15 11.81 -1.09
CA THR A 497 27.80 12.33 -1.30
C THR A 497 27.17 11.79 -2.58
N ILE A 498 27.91 11.78 -3.69
CA ILE A 498 27.48 11.23 -4.98
C ILE A 498 27.16 9.74 -4.84
N ILE A 499 28.01 8.97 -4.16
CA ILE A 499 27.76 7.54 -3.92
C ILE A 499 26.51 7.37 -3.05
N SER A 500 26.38 8.12 -1.96
CA SER A 500 25.25 7.99 -1.03
C SER A 500 23.90 8.31 -1.68
N PHE A 501 23.78 9.46 -2.37
CA PHE A 501 22.56 9.81 -3.10
C PHE A 501 22.39 9.01 -4.40
N GLY A 502 23.48 8.65 -5.07
CA GLY A 502 23.46 7.83 -6.27
C GLY A 502 22.92 6.43 -6.01
N MET A 503 23.15 5.85 -4.82
CA MET A 503 22.52 4.59 -4.41
C MET A 503 20.99 4.71 -4.35
N LEU A 504 20.45 5.88 -3.98
CA LEU A 504 19.01 6.13 -4.01
C LEU A 504 18.45 6.11 -5.43
N GLY A 505 19.28 6.41 -6.44
CA GLY A 505 18.95 6.28 -7.87
C GLY A 505 18.51 4.88 -8.30
N PHE A 506 18.84 3.83 -7.54
CA PHE A 506 18.40 2.45 -7.78
C PHE A 506 17.12 2.07 -7.03
N ALA A 507 16.46 3.02 -6.36
CA ALA A 507 15.20 2.76 -5.67
C ALA A 507 14.10 2.37 -6.68
N ARG A 508 13.26 1.40 -6.31
CA ARG A 508 12.09 1.03 -7.13
C ARG A 508 11.03 2.15 -7.18
N HIS A 509 10.98 2.96 -6.14
CA HIS A 509 10.13 4.15 -6.09
C HIS A 509 10.73 5.25 -6.95
N GLN A 510 10.09 5.56 -8.08
CA GLN A 510 10.61 6.49 -9.09
C GLN A 510 10.86 7.88 -8.52
N GLY A 511 10.00 8.38 -7.62
CA GLY A 511 10.23 9.67 -6.97
C GLY A 511 11.57 9.75 -6.22
N MET A 512 11.99 8.67 -5.58
CA MET A 512 13.25 8.61 -4.81
C MET A 512 14.45 8.36 -5.72
N ALA A 513 14.29 7.52 -6.75
CA ALA A 513 15.30 7.31 -7.77
C ALA A 513 15.67 8.62 -8.47
N MET A 514 14.67 9.43 -8.80
CA MET A 514 14.84 10.72 -9.44
C MET A 514 15.50 11.75 -8.51
N LEU A 515 15.06 11.82 -7.24
CA LEU A 515 15.72 12.63 -6.23
C LEU A 515 17.22 12.29 -6.10
N GLY A 516 17.55 11.00 -5.96
CA GLY A 516 18.93 10.54 -5.84
C GLY A 516 19.79 10.88 -7.05
N SER A 517 19.25 10.67 -8.25
CA SER A 517 19.93 10.96 -9.51
C SER A 517 20.20 12.45 -9.71
N ILE A 518 19.20 13.30 -9.43
CA ILE A 518 19.34 14.76 -9.54
C ILE A 518 20.38 15.28 -8.53
N VAL A 519 20.35 14.81 -7.27
CA VAL A 519 21.34 15.22 -6.28
C VAL A 519 22.74 14.74 -6.66
N ALA A 520 22.90 13.51 -7.13
CA ALA A 520 24.20 12.97 -7.55
C ALA A 520 24.81 13.76 -8.72
N VAL A 521 24.02 14.05 -9.76
CA VAL A 521 24.46 14.87 -10.91
C VAL A 521 24.75 16.30 -10.46
N GLY A 522 23.88 16.90 -9.64
CA GLY A 522 24.05 18.26 -9.11
C GLY A 522 25.32 18.43 -8.30
N VAL A 523 25.61 17.49 -7.38
CA VAL A 523 26.86 17.49 -6.60
C VAL A 523 28.08 17.27 -7.50
N GLY A 524 27.98 16.41 -8.52
CA GLY A 524 29.03 16.22 -9.52
C GLY A 524 29.36 17.49 -10.29
N LEU A 525 28.34 18.21 -10.77
CA LEU A 525 28.51 19.49 -11.47
C LEU A 525 29.04 20.58 -10.53
N ASN A 526 28.59 20.61 -9.28
CA ASN A 526 29.11 21.50 -8.25
C ASN A 526 30.60 21.23 -7.94
N LEU A 527 31.01 19.95 -7.92
CA LEU A 527 32.41 19.57 -7.78
C LEU A 527 33.25 20.08 -8.96
N LEU A 528 32.78 19.89 -10.19
CA LEU A 528 33.45 20.42 -11.38
C LEU A 528 33.57 21.95 -11.33
N ALA A 529 32.52 22.65 -10.91
CA ALA A 529 32.56 24.09 -10.71
C ALA A 529 33.58 24.49 -9.63
N THR A 530 33.67 23.74 -8.53
CA THR A 530 34.65 23.97 -7.46
C THR A 530 36.08 23.74 -7.92
N LEU A 531 36.33 22.76 -8.78
CA LEU A 531 37.69 22.41 -9.23
C LEU A 531 38.18 23.26 -10.40
N TYR A 532 37.30 23.70 -11.31
CA TYR A 532 37.70 24.38 -12.54
C TYR A 532 37.30 25.86 -12.59
N VAL A 533 36.09 26.19 -12.14
CA VAL A 533 35.52 27.54 -12.29
C VAL A 533 35.96 28.43 -11.14
N LEU A 534 35.89 27.92 -9.91
CA LEU A 534 36.27 28.68 -8.72
C LEU A 534 37.75 29.10 -8.71
N PRO A 535 38.75 28.25 -9.03
CA PRO A 535 40.14 28.69 -9.06
C PRO A 535 40.42 29.74 -10.15
N ALA A 536 39.71 29.67 -11.29
CA ALA A 536 39.79 30.70 -12.32
C ALA A 536 39.17 32.02 -11.85
N ALA A 537 38.05 31.97 -11.12
CA ALA A 537 37.42 33.13 -10.50
C ALA A 537 38.32 33.76 -9.42
N LEU A 538 38.96 32.94 -8.57
CA LEU A 538 39.91 33.40 -7.55
C LEU A 538 41.15 34.06 -8.17
N GLN A 539 41.66 33.57 -9.30
CA GLN A 539 42.79 34.23 -9.98
C GLN A 539 42.44 35.62 -10.52
N ARG A 540 41.19 35.85 -10.93
CA ARG A 540 40.76 37.09 -11.58
C ARG A 540 40.11 38.09 -10.63
N TRP A 541 39.38 37.58 -9.65
CA TRP A 541 38.60 38.32 -8.69
C TRP A 541 38.96 37.96 -7.23
N GLY A 542 40.01 37.21 -6.95
CA GLY A 542 40.60 37.16 -5.61
C GLY A 542 41.34 38.46 -5.33
N ALA A 543 41.17 39.03 -4.13
CA ALA A 543 41.94 40.21 -3.74
C ALA A 543 43.35 39.78 -3.35
N GLY A 544 44.37 40.35 -3.99
CA GLY A 544 45.74 40.27 -3.49
C GLY A 544 45.85 41.08 -2.20
N ARG A 545 46.03 40.42 -1.06
CA ARG A 545 46.76 41.00 0.06
C ARG A 545 48.24 40.68 -0.15
N ASP A 546 48.97 41.72 -0.53
CA ASP A 546 50.43 41.89 -0.54
C ASP A 546 51.29 40.75 -1.11
N ARG A 547 51.59 40.87 -2.41
CA ARG A 547 52.89 40.44 -2.95
C ARG A 547 53.94 41.52 -2.68
N GLY A 548 54.12 41.87 -1.40
CA GLY A 548 55.08 42.86 -0.93
C GLY A 548 56.05 42.21 0.04
N ASP A 549 57.30 42.07 -0.42
CA ASP A 549 58.51 41.75 0.34
C ASP A 549 58.73 40.30 0.79
N SER A 550 59.29 39.52 -0.12
CA SER A 550 60.14 38.38 0.23
C SER A 550 61.59 38.74 -0.08
N SER A 551 62.17 39.61 0.75
CA SER A 551 63.61 39.68 0.96
C SER A 551 63.91 39.61 2.47
N ALA A 552 64.87 38.74 2.81
CA ALA A 552 65.50 38.52 4.12
C ALA A 552 64.76 37.71 5.20
N GLY A 553 65.42 36.63 5.65
CA GLY A 553 65.38 36.19 7.06
C GLY A 553 64.95 34.75 7.32
N SER A 554 65.88 33.80 7.18
CA SER A 554 65.79 32.49 7.83
C SER A 554 65.89 32.64 9.36
N GLY A 555 64.81 32.35 10.08
CA GLY A 555 64.78 32.19 11.53
C GLY A 555 63.49 31.48 11.97
N PRO A 556 63.52 30.57 12.97
CA PRO A 556 62.33 29.84 13.39
C PRO A 556 61.36 30.77 14.14
N PRO A 557 60.03 30.61 14.00
CA PRO A 557 59.08 31.49 14.68
C PRO A 557 59.10 31.19 16.18
N ALA A 558 59.41 32.21 16.96
CA ALA A 558 59.31 32.21 18.41
C ALA A 558 57.85 32.05 18.85
N HIS A 559 57.63 31.17 19.83
CA HIS A 559 56.39 31.06 20.58
C HIS A 559 55.99 32.43 21.16
N ARG A 560 54.90 33.01 20.66
CA ARG A 560 54.09 34.00 21.39
C ARG A 560 52.80 33.31 21.81
N GLY A 561 52.68 32.99 23.10
CA GLY A 561 51.41 32.58 23.68
C GLY A 561 50.42 33.75 23.69
N PRO A 562 49.12 33.53 23.47
CA PRO A 562 48.12 34.51 23.86
C PRO A 562 47.85 34.38 25.35
N ALA A 563 47.91 35.54 26.01
CA ALA A 563 47.49 35.76 27.37
C ALA A 563 46.03 35.36 27.60
N ALA A 564 45.76 34.85 28.80
CA ALA A 564 44.42 34.65 29.33
C ALA A 564 43.74 35.99 29.63
N GLY A 565 42.42 36.02 29.45
CA GLY A 565 41.51 37.13 29.78
C GLY A 565 41.01 37.84 28.51
N THR A 566 39.74 37.87 28.14
CA THR A 566 38.48 37.66 28.87
C THR A 566 37.41 37.31 27.85
N ALA A 567 36.94 36.05 27.83
CA ALA A 567 35.76 35.65 27.07
C ALA A 567 34.51 35.90 27.93
N ALA A 568 34.03 37.13 27.91
CA ALA A 568 32.69 37.49 28.34
C ALA A 568 31.76 37.47 27.11
N VAL A 569 31.31 36.28 26.72
CA VAL A 569 30.00 36.08 26.08
C VAL A 569 29.46 34.77 26.63
N GLY A 570 29.09 34.82 27.91
CA GLY A 570 28.26 33.83 28.55
C GLY A 570 26.80 34.16 28.29
N THR A 571 26.05 33.10 27.97
CA THR A 571 24.65 32.92 28.41
C THR A 571 23.55 33.56 27.55
N VAL A 572 23.18 32.88 26.46
CA VAL A 572 21.76 32.68 26.11
C VAL A 572 21.55 31.21 25.69
N VAL A 573 21.04 30.43 26.65
CA VAL A 573 20.13 29.28 26.50
C VAL A 573 20.53 28.16 25.52
N LEU A 574 21.33 27.21 26.02
CA LEU A 574 21.39 25.83 25.47
C LEU A 574 21.55 24.83 26.63
N ALA A 575 20.57 24.76 27.53
CA ALA A 575 20.60 23.81 28.64
C ALA A 575 19.22 23.31 29.13
N ALA A 576 18.12 23.54 28.39
CA ALA A 576 16.79 23.12 28.84
C ALA A 576 15.90 22.45 27.78
N ALA A 577 16.46 21.99 26.65
CA ALA A 577 15.69 21.29 25.60
C ALA A 577 16.12 19.83 25.36
N LEU A 578 17.05 19.30 26.16
CA LEU A 578 17.57 17.92 26.01
C LEU A 578 16.81 16.86 26.83
N LEU A 579 15.69 17.22 27.46
CA LEU A 579 14.85 16.26 28.21
C LEU A 579 13.36 16.54 27.99
N ALA A 580 12.86 16.18 26.80
CA ALA A 580 11.47 15.78 26.59
C ALA A 580 11.45 14.75 25.44
N PRO A 581 10.89 13.54 25.66
CA PRO A 581 10.84 12.51 24.64
C PRO A 581 9.65 12.79 23.72
N ALA A 582 9.90 13.35 22.53
CA ALA A 582 8.94 13.27 21.43
C ALA A 582 9.13 11.90 20.77
N GLY A 583 8.19 11.00 21.03
CA GLY A 583 8.18 9.66 20.47
C GLY A 583 8.00 9.69 18.96
N LEU A 584 8.89 9.02 18.25
CA LEU A 584 8.62 8.45 16.94
C LEU A 584 9.34 7.09 16.89
N GLN A 585 8.59 6.03 17.19
CA GLN A 585 9.02 4.65 17.04
C GLN A 585 9.02 4.31 15.54
N ALA A 586 10.21 4.23 14.94
CA ALA A 586 10.40 3.51 13.70
C ALA A 586 10.51 2.01 14.01
N ALA A 587 9.55 1.24 13.53
CA ALA A 587 9.48 -0.21 13.68
C ALA A 587 10.60 -0.90 12.87
N GLY A 588 11.56 -1.48 13.58
CA GLY A 588 12.59 -2.41 13.13
C GLY A 588 12.94 -3.32 14.31
N PRO A 589 13.48 -4.54 14.10
CA PRO A 589 13.26 -5.68 14.98
C PRO A 589 13.76 -5.44 16.41
N ASP A 590 12.82 -5.24 17.34
CA ASP A 590 13.06 -5.06 18.77
C ASP A 590 13.86 -6.24 19.33
N ARG A 591 15.17 -6.04 19.51
CA ARG A 591 16.00 -6.83 20.42
C ARG A 591 15.93 -6.15 21.79
N GLY A 592 15.31 -6.84 22.74
CA GLY A 592 15.37 -6.50 24.16
C GLY A 592 14.03 -6.14 24.77
N VAL A 593 13.09 -7.08 24.83
CA VAL A 593 11.98 -6.98 25.78
C VAL A 593 12.61 -7.06 27.18
N ALA A 594 12.42 -6.01 27.99
CA ALA A 594 12.83 -6.04 29.40
C ALA A 594 12.17 -7.24 30.08
N ALA A 595 12.93 -7.97 30.91
CA ALA A 595 12.52 -9.26 31.51
C ALA A 595 11.20 -9.23 32.31
N ASP A 596 10.62 -8.05 32.56
CA ASP A 596 9.42 -7.85 33.38
C ASP A 596 8.13 -7.56 32.57
N THR A 597 8.19 -7.53 31.23
CA THR A 597 6.99 -7.28 30.38
C THR A 597 6.23 -8.57 30.13
N ALA A 598 4.89 -8.55 30.19
CA ALA A 598 4.04 -9.68 29.82
C ALA A 598 3.68 -9.59 28.32
N VAL A 599 4.20 -10.51 27.51
CA VAL A 599 3.88 -10.56 26.07
C VAL A 599 2.76 -11.55 25.81
N VAL A 600 1.71 -11.08 25.12
CA VAL A 600 0.57 -11.88 24.67
C VAL A 600 0.62 -11.98 23.15
N VAL A 601 0.54 -13.19 22.61
CA VAL A 601 0.69 -13.42 21.17
C VAL A 601 -0.61 -13.93 20.56
N MET A 602 -1.09 -13.30 19.50
CA MET A 602 -2.15 -13.80 18.65
C MET A 602 -1.55 -14.48 17.42
N VAL A 603 -2.00 -15.68 17.12
CA VAL A 603 -1.47 -16.48 16.01
C VAL A 603 -2.61 -16.81 15.06
N LYS A 604 -2.51 -16.35 13.81
CA LYS A 604 -3.48 -16.61 12.72
C LYS A 604 -2.74 -17.01 11.43
N PRO A 605 -2.15 -18.22 11.41
CA PRO A 605 -1.25 -18.62 10.33
C PRO A 605 -1.98 -18.68 8.98
N GLY A 606 -1.40 -18.11 7.93
CA GLY A 606 -1.96 -18.17 6.57
C GLY A 606 -3.07 -17.17 6.27
N ASP A 607 -3.50 -16.36 7.25
CA ASP A 607 -4.41 -15.24 7.02
C ASP A 607 -3.61 -14.00 6.58
N PRO A 608 -3.64 -13.60 5.30
CA PRO A 608 -2.89 -12.44 4.82
C PRO A 608 -3.43 -11.11 5.39
N ALA A 609 -4.66 -11.08 5.91
CA ALA A 609 -5.25 -9.90 6.54
C ALA A 609 -4.81 -9.73 8.00
N ALA A 610 -4.33 -10.79 8.67
CA ALA A 610 -3.88 -10.79 10.05
C ALA A 610 -2.46 -10.20 10.24
N THR A 611 -2.28 -8.93 9.85
CA THR A 611 -1.02 -8.19 10.02
C THR A 611 -1.06 -7.23 11.22
N PRO A 612 0.10 -6.90 11.83
CA PRO A 612 0.16 -5.95 12.94
C PRO A 612 -0.43 -4.57 12.62
N ASP A 613 -0.33 -4.12 11.37
CA ASP A 613 -0.84 -2.82 10.95
C ASP A 613 -2.36 -2.79 10.84
N LEU A 614 -2.96 -3.84 10.26
CA LEU A 614 -4.41 -3.97 10.15
C LEU A 614 -5.08 -4.25 11.50
N ALA A 615 -4.42 -5.04 12.36
CA ALA A 615 -4.93 -5.40 13.67
C ALA A 615 -4.57 -4.40 14.79
N ARG A 616 -3.91 -3.27 14.47
CA ARG A 616 -3.34 -2.36 15.47
C ARG A 616 -4.35 -1.88 16.52
N ASP A 617 -5.50 -1.36 16.07
CA ASP A 617 -6.55 -0.86 16.98
C ASP A 617 -7.07 -1.96 17.90
N PHE A 618 -7.24 -3.18 17.37
CA PHE A 618 -7.64 -4.33 18.19
C PHE A 618 -6.55 -4.71 19.21
N LEU A 619 -5.29 -4.80 18.78
CA LEU A 619 -4.15 -5.17 19.63
C LEU A 619 -3.95 -4.18 20.77
N ASP A 620 -4.05 -2.88 20.48
CA ASP A 620 -3.89 -1.81 21.46
C ASP A 620 -5.04 -1.83 22.49
N ARG A 621 -6.29 -2.02 22.03
CA ARG A 621 -7.45 -2.15 22.91
C ARG A 621 -7.39 -3.41 23.78
N LEU A 622 -6.95 -4.54 23.22
CA LEU A 622 -6.78 -5.77 23.97
C LEU A 622 -5.68 -5.61 25.02
N GLY A 623 -4.56 -4.98 24.67
CA GLY A 623 -3.48 -4.66 25.61
C GLY A 623 -3.96 -3.76 26.74
N ALA A 624 -4.69 -2.68 26.41
CA ALA A 624 -5.25 -1.75 27.38
C ALA A 624 -6.25 -2.43 28.32
N TYR A 625 -7.16 -3.26 27.78
CA TYR A 625 -8.11 -4.02 28.60
C TYR A 625 -7.40 -4.98 29.55
N LEU A 626 -6.41 -5.74 29.07
CA LEU A 626 -5.66 -6.69 29.90
C LEU A 626 -4.86 -5.98 31.00
N GLN A 627 -4.35 -4.77 30.72
CA GLN A 627 -3.69 -3.92 31.70
C GLN A 627 -4.69 -3.42 32.76
N GLU A 628 -5.86 -2.95 32.36
CA GLU A 628 -6.93 -2.47 33.24
C GLU A 628 -7.47 -3.60 34.14
N ALA A 629 -7.71 -4.76 33.55
CA ALA A 629 -8.16 -5.97 34.25
C ALA A 629 -7.08 -6.61 35.15
N ARG A 630 -5.87 -6.02 35.18
CA ARG A 630 -4.69 -6.52 35.92
C ARG A 630 -4.43 -8.00 35.66
N ALA A 631 -4.59 -8.42 34.40
CA ALA A 631 -4.58 -9.83 34.02
C ALA A 631 -3.24 -10.53 34.35
N PHE A 632 -2.14 -9.75 34.40
CA PHE A 632 -0.79 -10.19 34.75
C PHE A 632 -0.18 -9.39 35.92
N GLY A 633 -1.00 -8.88 36.84
CA GLY A 633 -0.54 -8.05 37.96
C GLY A 633 -0.19 -6.61 37.54
N GLU A 634 0.94 -6.08 38.03
CA GLU A 634 1.45 -4.74 37.65
C GLU A 634 2.39 -4.76 36.44
N ARG A 635 2.64 -5.94 35.86
CA ARG A 635 3.51 -6.07 34.68
C ARG A 635 2.87 -5.34 33.48
N PRO A 636 3.65 -4.58 32.70
CA PRO A 636 3.15 -3.98 31.47
C PRO A 636 2.80 -5.07 30.45
N VAL A 637 1.64 -4.94 29.79
CA VAL A 637 1.14 -5.89 28.79
C VAL A 637 1.46 -5.38 27.38
N ARG A 638 2.03 -6.25 26.54
CA ARG A 638 2.24 -5.97 25.11
C ARG A 638 1.65 -7.10 24.29
N VAL A 639 0.77 -6.76 23.34
CA VAL A 639 0.12 -7.74 22.46
C VAL A 639 0.79 -7.73 21.09
N ARG A 640 1.04 -8.91 20.52
CA ARG A 640 1.62 -9.09 19.18
C ARG A 640 0.73 -10.01 18.35
N ILE A 641 0.74 -9.86 17.04
CA ILE A 641 0.11 -10.81 16.11
C ILE A 641 1.14 -11.34 15.11
N THR A 642 0.98 -12.59 14.69
CA THR A 642 1.69 -13.14 13.54
C THR A 642 0.78 -14.07 12.75
N ASN A 643 0.91 -14.01 11.42
CA ASN A 643 0.28 -14.92 10.47
C ASN A 643 1.28 -15.90 9.84
N ARG A 644 2.51 -15.96 10.36
CA ARG A 644 3.57 -16.86 9.90
C ARG A 644 3.87 -17.92 10.95
N ARG A 645 3.81 -19.19 10.53
CA ARG A 645 4.00 -20.34 11.42
C ARG A 645 5.40 -20.36 12.06
N ASP A 646 6.44 -20.04 11.31
CA ASP A 646 7.81 -20.06 11.83
C ASP A 646 8.08 -18.91 12.81
N GLU A 647 7.48 -17.74 12.57
CA GLU A 647 7.53 -16.61 13.51
C GLU A 647 6.73 -16.90 14.77
N ALA A 648 5.55 -17.54 14.65
CA ALA A 648 4.76 -17.97 15.79
C ALA A 648 5.55 -18.92 16.71
N ARG A 649 6.31 -19.85 16.13
CA ARG A 649 7.20 -20.74 16.90
C ARG A 649 8.28 -19.95 17.63
N ALA A 650 8.93 -19.01 16.97
CA ALA A 650 9.97 -18.19 17.59
C ALA A 650 9.41 -17.32 18.73
N LEU A 651 8.20 -16.76 18.57
CA LEU A 651 7.53 -15.96 19.60
C LEU A 651 7.07 -16.79 20.80
N LEU A 652 6.56 -18.00 20.57
CA LEU A 652 6.23 -18.95 21.65
C LEU A 652 7.48 -19.54 22.32
N ASP A 653 8.64 -19.40 21.66
CA ASP A 653 9.95 -19.75 22.21
C ASP A 653 10.59 -18.64 23.06
N ASP A 654 10.06 -17.42 22.96
CA ASP A 654 10.52 -16.27 23.73
C ASP A 654 10.10 -16.38 25.21
N PRO A 655 11.05 -16.32 26.17
CA PRO A 655 10.73 -16.36 27.61
C PRO A 655 9.87 -15.18 28.09
N ALA A 656 9.75 -14.08 27.33
CA ALA A 656 8.86 -12.97 27.65
C ALA A 656 7.38 -13.27 27.32
N THR A 657 7.11 -14.28 26.51
CA THR A 657 5.74 -14.68 26.13
C THR A 657 5.10 -15.48 27.26
N VAL A 658 4.00 -14.95 27.80
CA VAL A 658 3.29 -15.56 28.94
C VAL A 658 1.98 -16.24 28.52
N ALA A 659 1.35 -15.76 27.45
CA ALA A 659 0.09 -16.30 26.95
C ALA A 659 -0.01 -16.13 25.42
N ALA A 660 -0.81 -17.00 24.80
CA ALA A 660 -1.09 -16.91 23.38
C ALA A 660 -2.50 -17.39 23.03
N PHE A 661 -3.04 -16.82 21.95
CA PHE A 661 -4.24 -17.27 21.27
C PHE A 661 -3.76 -18.04 20.03
N VAL A 662 -3.95 -19.35 20.01
CA VAL A 662 -3.38 -20.21 18.98
C VAL A 662 -4.45 -21.14 18.39
N PRO A 663 -4.35 -21.45 17.09
CA PRO A 663 -5.14 -22.52 16.52
C PRO A 663 -4.80 -23.84 17.19
N VAL A 664 -5.83 -24.64 17.45
CA VAL A 664 -5.70 -25.94 18.10
C VAL A 664 -4.74 -26.87 17.34
N GLY A 665 -4.69 -26.81 16.01
CA GLY A 665 -3.73 -27.57 15.20
C GLY A 665 -2.27 -27.21 15.50
N LEU A 666 -1.96 -25.93 15.69
CA LEU A 666 -0.62 -25.48 16.08
C LEU A 666 -0.29 -25.87 17.52
N PHE A 667 -1.26 -25.76 18.44
CA PHE A 667 -1.11 -26.19 19.82
C PHE A 667 -0.72 -27.67 19.91
N LEU A 668 -1.48 -28.55 19.24
CA LEU A 668 -1.23 -30.00 19.25
C LEU A 668 0.13 -30.36 18.64
N GLU A 669 0.54 -29.67 17.58
CA GLU A 669 1.87 -29.88 16.99
C GLU A 669 2.99 -29.55 17.97
N LEU A 670 2.90 -28.40 18.63
CA LEU A 670 3.93 -27.94 19.55
C LEU A 670 3.98 -28.79 20.82
N GLU A 671 2.82 -29.14 21.37
CA GLU A 671 2.71 -29.99 22.55
C GLU A 671 3.22 -31.41 22.27
N ALA A 672 2.98 -31.96 21.08
CA ALA A 672 3.53 -33.26 20.69
C ALA A 672 5.06 -33.24 20.56
N ARG A 673 5.66 -32.11 20.17
CA ARG A 673 7.12 -31.96 20.06
C ARG A 673 7.78 -31.64 21.41
N ARG A 674 7.11 -30.89 22.28
CA ARG A 674 7.62 -30.43 23.58
C ARG A 674 6.50 -30.50 24.63
N PRO A 675 6.25 -31.70 25.20
CA PRO A 675 5.17 -31.90 26.17
C PRO A 675 5.35 -31.02 27.41
N GLY A 676 4.26 -30.47 27.92
CA GLY A 676 4.23 -29.65 29.14
C GLY A 676 4.65 -28.19 28.95
N ARG A 677 4.98 -27.77 27.72
CA ARG A 677 5.37 -26.38 27.42
C ARG A 677 4.17 -25.44 27.32
N LEU A 678 3.06 -25.93 26.75
CA LEU A 678 1.85 -25.16 26.53
C LEU A 678 0.70 -25.73 27.37
N ARG A 679 -0.07 -24.86 28.02
CA ARG A 679 -1.26 -25.29 28.77
C ARG A 679 -2.50 -24.57 28.27
N ALA A 680 -3.46 -25.31 27.74
CA ALA A 680 -4.74 -24.77 27.30
C ALA A 680 -5.64 -24.41 28.50
N LEU A 681 -6.24 -23.21 28.46
CA LEU A 681 -7.07 -22.66 29.53
C LEU A 681 -8.54 -22.54 29.14
N LEU A 682 -8.80 -21.93 27.98
CA LEU A 682 -10.13 -21.57 27.49
C LEU A 682 -10.20 -21.86 26.00
N THR A 683 -11.42 -22.06 25.51
CA THR A 683 -11.71 -22.05 24.07
C THR A 683 -12.27 -20.71 23.68
N ILE A 684 -11.94 -20.28 22.47
CA ILE A 684 -12.54 -19.12 21.85
C ILE A 684 -13.75 -19.64 21.07
N PRO A 685 -14.98 -19.30 21.46
CA PRO A 685 -16.17 -19.81 20.81
C PRO A 685 -16.25 -19.36 19.35
N ARG A 686 -15.75 -18.17 18.96
CA ARG A 686 -15.89 -17.61 17.60
C ARG A 686 -14.78 -16.63 17.24
N PHE A 687 -14.21 -16.79 16.04
CA PHE A 687 -13.40 -15.77 15.37
C PHE A 687 -13.68 -15.86 13.87
N GLY A 688 -14.70 -15.14 13.39
CA GLY A 688 -14.96 -14.92 11.96
C GLY A 688 -15.09 -16.16 11.07
N SER A 689 -15.37 -17.35 11.62
CA SER A 689 -15.68 -18.55 10.82
C SER A 689 -16.77 -19.38 11.50
N ASP A 690 -17.81 -19.71 10.72
CA ASP A 690 -18.95 -20.54 11.14
C ASP A 690 -18.73 -22.04 10.82
N VAL A 691 -17.47 -22.47 10.74
CA VAL A 691 -17.12 -23.83 10.30
C VAL A 691 -17.19 -24.80 11.48
N ASP A 692 -18.40 -25.26 11.79
CA ASP A 692 -18.61 -26.34 12.74
C ASP A 692 -18.26 -27.71 12.11
N HIS A 693 -18.53 -27.88 10.81
CA HIS A 693 -18.28 -29.12 10.07
C HIS A 693 -17.70 -28.88 8.68
N VAL A 694 -17.03 -29.92 8.17
CA VAL A 694 -16.61 -30.02 6.77
C VAL A 694 -17.39 -31.14 6.09
N SER A 695 -17.85 -30.88 4.88
CA SER A 695 -18.58 -31.83 4.05
C SER A 695 -17.80 -32.16 2.77
N LEU A 696 -17.75 -33.44 2.41
CA LEU A 696 -17.19 -33.91 1.14
C LEU A 696 -18.28 -33.91 0.07
N LEU A 697 -18.14 -33.02 -0.89
CA LEU A 697 -18.95 -32.95 -2.10
C LEU A 697 -18.34 -33.82 -3.20
N VAL A 698 -19.18 -34.59 -3.88
CA VAL A 698 -18.84 -35.35 -5.08
C VAL A 698 -19.91 -35.10 -6.14
N ARG A 699 -19.58 -35.36 -7.41
CA ARG A 699 -20.61 -35.38 -8.45
C ARG A 699 -21.70 -36.39 -8.11
N ARG A 700 -22.93 -36.07 -8.51
CA ARG A 700 -24.10 -36.88 -8.20
C ARG A 700 -24.10 -38.24 -8.90
N ASP A 701 -23.48 -38.33 -10.07
CA ASP A 701 -23.20 -39.55 -10.84
C ASP A 701 -21.89 -40.27 -10.40
N GLY A 702 -21.19 -39.71 -9.41
CA GLY A 702 -19.93 -40.22 -8.88
C GLY A 702 -20.06 -41.33 -7.81
N PRO A 703 -19.00 -41.59 -7.02
CA PRO A 703 -18.95 -42.69 -6.06
C PRO A 703 -19.95 -42.54 -4.91
N GLU A 704 -20.65 -43.62 -4.56
CA GLU A 704 -21.70 -43.65 -3.51
C GLU A 704 -21.17 -43.93 -2.10
N ARG A 705 -19.91 -44.36 -1.98
CA ARG A 705 -19.27 -44.67 -0.70
C ARG A 705 -17.89 -44.05 -0.66
N VAL A 706 -17.49 -43.55 0.51
CA VAL A 706 -16.17 -42.94 0.75
C VAL A 706 -15.03 -43.91 0.40
N ASP A 707 -15.21 -45.22 0.64
CA ASP A 707 -14.22 -46.26 0.33
C ASP A 707 -13.84 -46.32 -1.16
N ALA A 708 -14.75 -45.92 -2.06
CA ALA A 708 -14.49 -45.89 -3.50
C ALA A 708 -13.57 -44.74 -3.95
N LEU A 709 -13.28 -43.79 -3.05
CA LEU A 709 -12.33 -42.70 -3.28
C LEU A 709 -10.90 -43.04 -2.85
N THR A 710 -10.64 -44.28 -2.43
CA THR A 710 -9.30 -44.73 -2.03
C THR A 710 -8.30 -44.55 -3.18
N GLY A 711 -7.25 -43.76 -2.96
CA GLY A 711 -6.21 -43.41 -3.94
C GLY A 711 -6.50 -42.16 -4.78
N ALA A 712 -7.74 -41.65 -4.75
CA ALA A 712 -8.18 -40.50 -5.53
C ALA A 712 -7.77 -39.16 -4.91
N GLU A 713 -7.69 -38.10 -5.72
CA GLU A 713 -7.40 -36.75 -5.26
C GLU A 713 -8.69 -35.98 -4.95
N VAL A 714 -8.79 -35.39 -3.77
CA VAL A 714 -9.89 -34.53 -3.33
C VAL A 714 -9.35 -33.12 -3.14
N ALA A 715 -10.00 -32.13 -3.76
CA ALA A 715 -9.58 -30.75 -3.67
C ALA A 715 -10.04 -30.10 -2.35
N VAL A 716 -9.19 -29.23 -1.80
CA VAL A 716 -9.44 -28.51 -0.54
C VAL A 716 -8.93 -27.07 -0.64
N HIS A 717 -9.65 -26.11 -0.06
CA HIS A 717 -9.25 -24.70 -0.04
C HIS A 717 -9.10 -24.20 1.41
N PHE A 718 -8.05 -24.67 2.08
CA PHE A 718 -7.62 -24.19 3.40
C PHE A 718 -6.10 -24.35 3.52
N ASP A 719 -5.36 -23.25 3.71
CA ASP A 719 -3.99 -23.28 4.25
C ASP A 719 -4.07 -23.47 5.79
N PRO A 720 -2.96 -23.50 6.54
CA PRO A 720 -2.28 -24.65 7.17
C PRO A 720 -3.10 -25.66 8.01
N ASP A 721 -4.44 -25.55 8.02
CA ASP A 721 -5.38 -26.51 8.58
C ASP A 721 -5.46 -27.83 7.80
N THR A 722 -4.84 -27.94 6.61
CA THR A 722 -4.85 -29.14 5.79
C THR A 722 -4.27 -30.38 6.50
N LEU A 723 -3.26 -30.19 7.37
CA LEU A 723 -2.68 -31.26 8.20
C LEU A 723 -3.55 -31.60 9.42
N PHE A 724 -4.28 -30.61 9.93
CA PHE A 724 -5.18 -30.74 11.07
C PHE A 724 -6.47 -31.45 10.64
N LEU A 725 -7.11 -31.00 9.56
CA LEU A 725 -8.28 -31.62 8.94
C LEU A 725 -8.01 -33.08 8.58
N ARG A 726 -6.82 -33.37 8.01
CA ARG A 726 -6.44 -34.74 7.64
C ARG A 726 -6.40 -35.73 8.81
N ARG A 727 -6.14 -35.27 10.05
CA ARG A 727 -5.90 -36.12 11.24
C ARG A 727 -7.04 -36.11 12.25
N VAL A 728 -7.75 -35.00 12.37
CA VAL A 728 -8.76 -34.82 13.44
C VAL A 728 -10.17 -35.07 12.94
N VAL A 729 -10.42 -34.97 11.63
CA VAL A 729 -11.76 -34.94 11.04
C VAL A 729 -12.09 -36.31 10.43
N GLY A 730 -12.44 -37.27 11.30
CA GLY A 730 -12.74 -38.66 10.93
C GLY A 730 -14.21 -38.93 10.59
N VAL A 731 -14.47 -39.88 9.67
CA VAL A 731 -15.81 -40.35 9.29
C VAL A 731 -16.23 -41.50 10.20
N GLY A 732 -17.10 -41.29 11.20
CA GLY A 732 -17.80 -42.39 11.86
C GLY A 732 -16.94 -43.60 12.27
N GLY A 733 -15.78 -43.37 12.91
CA GLY A 733 -14.90 -44.45 13.36
C GLY A 733 -14.00 -45.09 12.28
N ARG A 734 -14.00 -44.59 11.03
CA ARG A 734 -13.01 -44.93 9.99
C ARG A 734 -12.43 -43.65 9.39
N GLN A 735 -11.11 -43.63 9.17
CA GLN A 735 -10.40 -42.52 8.50
C GLN A 735 -10.99 -42.25 7.10
N LEU A 736 -10.57 -41.18 6.41
CA LEU A 736 -10.56 -41.11 4.94
C LEU A 736 -9.32 -41.90 4.45
N PRO A 737 -9.29 -43.24 4.46
CA PRO A 737 -8.06 -44.00 4.38
C PRO A 737 -7.68 -44.06 2.90
N GLY A 738 -6.62 -43.36 2.52
CA GLY A 738 -6.09 -43.41 1.16
C GLY A 738 -6.59 -42.34 0.20
N VAL A 739 -7.46 -41.41 0.61
CA VAL A 739 -7.76 -40.22 -0.20
C VAL A 739 -6.59 -39.23 -0.11
N ARG A 740 -6.11 -38.73 -1.25
CA ARG A 740 -5.07 -37.71 -1.32
C ARG A 740 -5.71 -36.33 -1.36
N LEU A 741 -5.40 -35.47 -0.38
CA LEU A 741 -5.89 -34.09 -0.39
C LEU A 741 -4.98 -33.24 -1.29
N ARG A 742 -5.58 -32.54 -2.25
CA ARG A 742 -4.91 -31.60 -3.15
C ARG A 742 -5.31 -30.17 -2.80
N PRO A 743 -4.41 -29.32 -2.29
CA PRO A 743 -4.73 -27.91 -2.05
C PRO A 743 -5.00 -27.23 -3.40
N VAL A 744 -6.03 -26.38 -3.44
CA VAL A 744 -6.36 -25.55 -4.61
C VAL A 744 -6.38 -24.08 -4.22
N GLU A 745 -5.81 -23.24 -5.09
CA GLU A 745 -5.81 -21.77 -4.90
C GLU A 745 -7.19 -21.18 -5.17
N ASN A 746 -7.95 -21.76 -6.11
CA ASN A 746 -9.31 -21.34 -6.44
C ASN A 746 -10.28 -22.52 -6.30
N LEU A 747 -11.12 -22.48 -5.27
CA LEU A 747 -12.12 -23.50 -5.00
C LEU A 747 -13.21 -23.54 -6.09
N ALA A 748 -13.58 -22.39 -6.67
CA ALA A 748 -14.63 -22.31 -7.67
C ALA A 748 -14.24 -23.09 -8.94
N ASP A 749 -13.00 -22.93 -9.41
CA ASP A 749 -12.48 -23.67 -10.58
C ASP A 749 -12.50 -25.17 -10.34
N ALA A 750 -12.09 -25.62 -9.13
CA ALA A 750 -12.14 -27.03 -8.77
C ALA A 750 -13.58 -27.59 -8.76
N VAL A 751 -14.56 -26.79 -8.32
CA VAL A 751 -15.99 -27.14 -8.35
C VAL A 751 -16.50 -27.24 -9.78
N PHE A 752 -16.18 -26.27 -10.64
CA PHE A 752 -16.55 -26.33 -12.05
C PHE A 752 -15.91 -27.51 -12.77
N ASP A 753 -14.62 -27.76 -12.57
CA ASP A 753 -13.92 -28.93 -13.12
C ASP A 753 -14.56 -30.25 -12.67
N LEU A 754 -14.97 -30.34 -11.40
CA LEU A 754 -15.70 -31.49 -10.86
C LEU A 754 -17.06 -31.65 -11.55
N VAL A 755 -17.86 -30.59 -11.66
CA VAL A 755 -19.18 -30.62 -12.29
C VAL A 755 -19.10 -30.91 -13.79
N ASP A 756 -18.13 -30.34 -14.49
CA ASP A 756 -17.94 -30.50 -15.94
C ASP A 756 -17.25 -31.83 -16.29
N GLY A 757 -16.60 -32.48 -15.32
CA GLY A 757 -15.92 -33.76 -15.53
C GLY A 757 -14.64 -33.60 -16.36
N ALA A 758 -13.95 -32.48 -16.19
CA ALA A 758 -12.75 -32.15 -16.95
C ALA A 758 -11.61 -33.17 -16.73
N PRO A 759 -10.73 -33.42 -17.72
CA PRO A 759 -9.58 -34.29 -17.54
C PRO A 759 -8.65 -33.73 -16.45
N GLY A 760 -8.48 -34.47 -15.34
CA GLY A 760 -7.68 -34.02 -14.18
C GLY A 760 -8.47 -33.33 -13.06
N ALA A 761 -9.80 -33.26 -13.20
CA ALA A 761 -10.71 -32.83 -12.15
C ALA A 761 -10.51 -33.66 -10.87
N PRO A 762 -10.67 -33.06 -9.68
CA PRO A 762 -10.64 -33.81 -8.43
C PRO A 762 -11.83 -34.78 -8.36
N ALA A 763 -11.69 -35.87 -7.61
CA ALA A 763 -12.77 -36.84 -7.41
C ALA A 763 -13.84 -36.37 -6.41
N GLY A 764 -13.56 -35.28 -5.71
CA GLY A 764 -14.46 -34.63 -4.77
C GLY A 764 -13.81 -33.38 -4.18
N ILE A 765 -14.59 -32.61 -3.43
CA ILE A 765 -14.17 -31.34 -2.84
C ILE A 765 -14.63 -31.28 -1.40
N LEU A 766 -13.73 -30.90 -0.49
CA LEU A 766 -14.10 -30.61 0.90
C LEU A 766 -14.47 -29.14 1.03
N VAL A 767 -15.67 -28.89 1.54
CA VAL A 767 -16.22 -27.55 1.78
C VAL A 767 -16.68 -27.45 3.23
N ASP A 768 -16.59 -26.26 3.82
CA ASP A 768 -17.22 -25.99 5.12
C ASP A 768 -18.74 -25.81 5.00
N ASP A 769 -19.40 -25.61 6.13
CA ASP A 769 -20.86 -25.44 6.19
C ASP A 769 -21.36 -24.15 5.53
N GLU A 770 -20.56 -23.08 5.49
CA GLU A 770 -20.91 -21.81 4.85
C GLU A 770 -20.90 -21.97 3.32
N LEU A 771 -19.81 -22.51 2.78
CA LEU A 771 -19.69 -22.85 1.37
C LEU A 771 -20.70 -23.91 0.95
N LEU A 772 -20.99 -24.89 1.81
CA LEU A 772 -22.06 -25.85 1.55
C LEU A 772 -23.43 -25.17 1.43
N ALA A 773 -23.73 -24.19 2.28
CA ALA A 773 -24.97 -23.41 2.20
C ALA A 773 -25.01 -22.59 0.90
N PHE A 774 -23.90 -21.92 0.56
CA PHE A 774 -23.75 -21.19 -0.70
C PHE A 774 -24.02 -22.10 -1.91
N PHE A 775 -23.41 -23.29 -1.96
CA PHE A 775 -23.63 -24.21 -3.07
C PHE A 775 -25.05 -24.79 -3.09
N ARG A 776 -25.73 -24.94 -1.94
CA ARG A 776 -27.13 -25.40 -1.88
C ARG A 776 -28.11 -24.39 -2.47
N ASP A 777 -27.79 -23.10 -2.34
CA ASP A 777 -28.60 -22.00 -2.88
C ASP A 777 -28.29 -21.73 -4.37
N ASP A 778 -27.29 -22.39 -4.95
CA ASP A 778 -26.92 -22.29 -6.36
C ASP A 778 -27.68 -23.32 -7.22
N ASP A 779 -28.67 -22.81 -7.97
CA ASP A 779 -29.54 -23.60 -8.86
C ASP A 779 -28.82 -24.26 -10.05
N LEU A 780 -27.57 -23.87 -10.35
CA LEU A 780 -26.78 -24.41 -11.47
C LEU A 780 -25.83 -25.51 -11.01
N VAL A 781 -25.20 -25.33 -9.84
CA VAL A 781 -24.14 -26.22 -9.33
C VAL A 781 -24.72 -27.34 -8.45
N TRP A 782 -25.68 -27.04 -7.57
CA TRP A 782 -26.24 -28.02 -6.64
C TRP A 782 -26.86 -29.27 -7.29
N PRO A 783 -27.58 -29.17 -8.43
CA PRO A 783 -28.21 -30.33 -9.05
C PRO A 783 -27.22 -31.44 -9.46
N GLU A 784 -25.96 -31.07 -9.70
CA GLU A 784 -24.89 -31.95 -10.18
C GLU A 784 -24.01 -32.49 -9.04
N LEU A 785 -24.20 -32.01 -7.80
CA LEU A 785 -23.40 -32.39 -6.63
C LEU A 785 -24.24 -33.13 -5.58
N ARG A 786 -23.55 -33.85 -4.69
CA ARG A 786 -24.13 -34.38 -3.44
C ARG A 786 -23.10 -34.43 -2.33
N VAL A 787 -23.58 -34.34 -1.09
CA VAL A 787 -22.76 -34.61 0.10
C VAL A 787 -22.59 -36.11 0.25
N LEU A 788 -21.35 -36.59 0.10
CA LEU A 788 -20.98 -37.98 0.35
C LEU A 788 -20.70 -38.22 1.84
N TRP A 789 -20.17 -37.20 2.53
CA TRP A 789 -19.77 -37.30 3.92
C TRP A 789 -19.75 -35.94 4.63
N ARG A 790 -19.92 -35.94 5.97
CA ARG A 790 -19.79 -34.77 6.85
C ARG A 790 -19.05 -35.14 8.14
N SER A 791 -18.18 -34.26 8.59
CA SER A 791 -17.35 -34.45 9.77
C SER A 791 -18.07 -34.37 11.12
N SER A 792 -17.40 -34.80 12.18
CA SER A 792 -17.67 -34.33 13.55
C SER A 792 -17.34 -32.84 13.71
N GLU A 793 -17.82 -32.24 14.81
CA GLU A 793 -17.53 -30.83 15.14
C GLU A 793 -16.01 -30.59 15.18
N LEU A 794 -15.55 -29.55 14.48
CA LEU A 794 -14.13 -29.19 14.48
C LEU A 794 -13.71 -28.65 15.86
N PRO A 795 -12.50 -28.98 16.35
CA PRO A 795 -11.99 -28.36 17.57
C PRO A 795 -11.73 -26.85 17.37
N ARG A 796 -12.05 -26.06 18.39
CA ARG A 796 -11.97 -24.58 18.36
C ARG A 796 -10.59 -24.07 18.78
N ASP A 797 -10.28 -22.84 18.38
CA ASP A 797 -9.07 -22.11 18.81
C ASP A 797 -8.95 -22.07 20.34
N VAL A 798 -7.71 -22.17 20.83
CA VAL A 798 -7.42 -22.30 22.26
C VAL A 798 -6.60 -21.12 22.75
N VAL A 799 -6.94 -20.67 23.96
CA VAL A 799 -6.12 -19.76 24.74
C VAL A 799 -5.15 -20.59 25.57
N VAL A 800 -3.85 -20.36 25.40
CA VAL A 800 -2.79 -21.12 26.05
C VAL A 800 -1.88 -20.22 26.88
N THR A 801 -1.29 -20.78 27.93
CA THR A 801 -0.15 -20.20 28.62
C THR A 801 1.14 -20.89 28.24
N VAL A 802 2.24 -20.15 28.30
CA VAL A 802 3.57 -20.61 27.88
C VAL A 802 4.50 -20.66 29.09
N GLY A 803 5.19 -21.79 29.31
CA GLY A 803 6.19 -21.96 30.37
C GLY A 803 5.66 -22.45 31.74
N GLU A 804 6.57 -22.79 32.65
CA GLU A 804 6.28 -23.44 33.95
C GLU A 804 5.70 -22.48 35.01
N ASP A 805 6.05 -21.19 34.99
CA ASP A 805 5.51 -20.15 35.89
C ASP A 805 4.04 -19.78 35.59
N GLY A 806 3.46 -20.34 34.53
CA GLY A 806 2.14 -19.99 34.03
C GLY A 806 0.99 -20.32 34.97
N ALA A 807 1.15 -21.22 35.94
CA ALA A 807 0.03 -21.75 36.74
C ALA A 807 -0.71 -20.69 37.59
N ALA A 808 -0.01 -19.71 38.17
CA ALA A 808 -0.61 -18.65 38.99
C ALA A 808 -1.16 -17.48 38.15
N ALA A 809 -0.51 -17.15 37.02
CA ALA A 809 -0.98 -16.15 36.06
C ALA A 809 -2.18 -16.65 35.23
N SER A 810 -2.28 -17.97 35.02
CA SER A 810 -3.34 -18.64 34.23
C SER A 810 -4.75 -18.31 34.71
N GLU A 811 -4.96 -18.29 36.02
CA GLU A 811 -6.31 -18.16 36.58
C GLU A 811 -6.79 -16.71 36.57
N THR A 812 -5.91 -15.75 36.86
CA THR A 812 -6.21 -14.32 36.76
C THR A 812 -6.45 -13.91 35.31
N PHE A 813 -5.63 -14.37 34.37
CA PHE A 813 -5.83 -14.14 32.95
C PHE A 813 -7.14 -14.76 32.44
N ALA A 814 -7.42 -16.02 32.80
CA ALA A 814 -8.68 -16.66 32.44
C ALA A 814 -9.90 -15.94 33.03
N ARG A 815 -9.80 -15.44 34.26
CA ARG A 815 -10.85 -14.66 34.92
C ARG A 815 -11.08 -13.31 34.21
N ALA A 816 -10.01 -12.62 33.82
CA ALA A 816 -10.08 -11.38 33.06
C ALA A 816 -10.76 -11.58 31.69
N LEU A 817 -10.43 -12.66 30.97
CA LEU A 817 -11.09 -12.97 29.69
C LEU A 817 -12.57 -13.33 29.86
N ARG A 818 -12.94 -14.11 30.88
CA ARG A 818 -14.35 -14.43 31.17
C ARG A 818 -15.17 -13.24 31.63
N ALA A 819 -14.53 -12.22 32.21
CA ALA A 819 -15.19 -11.00 32.68
C ALA A 819 -15.44 -9.97 31.56
N MET A 820 -14.87 -10.17 30.36
CA MET A 820 -15.03 -9.22 29.23
C MET A 820 -16.49 -8.82 28.95
N PRO A 821 -17.48 -9.72 28.92
CA PRO A 821 -18.88 -9.34 28.67
C PRO A 821 -19.46 -8.38 29.71
N GLY A 822 -18.89 -8.32 30.92
CA GLY A 822 -19.34 -7.45 32.00
C GLY A 822 -18.72 -6.04 32.00
N SER A 823 -17.80 -5.76 31.08
CA SER A 823 -17.12 -4.45 30.96
C SER A 823 -17.40 -3.81 29.60
N ASP A 824 -17.47 -2.49 29.53
CA ASP A 824 -17.72 -1.79 28.26
C ASP A 824 -16.58 -1.99 27.26
N ALA A 825 -15.34 -1.91 27.73
CA ALA A 825 -14.14 -2.16 26.92
C ALA A 825 -14.07 -3.63 26.43
N GLY A 826 -14.41 -4.58 27.30
CA GLY A 826 -14.45 -6.00 26.94
C GLY A 826 -15.58 -6.33 25.96
N ARG A 827 -16.77 -5.73 26.10
CA ARG A 827 -17.87 -5.90 25.13
C ARG A 827 -17.52 -5.36 23.75
N ALA A 828 -16.90 -4.19 23.67
CA ALA A 828 -16.45 -3.63 22.40
C ALA A 828 -15.40 -4.52 21.72
N LEU A 829 -14.48 -5.11 22.49
CA LEU A 829 -13.50 -6.08 21.98
C LEU A 829 -14.18 -7.37 21.48
N LEU A 830 -15.18 -7.87 22.20
CA LEU A 830 -15.93 -9.07 21.81
C LEU A 830 -16.78 -8.83 20.55
N GLU A 831 -17.36 -7.65 20.39
CA GLU A 831 -18.05 -7.24 19.15
C GLU A 831 -17.08 -7.19 17.96
N LEU A 832 -15.88 -6.64 18.15
CA LEU A 832 -14.84 -6.65 17.11
C LEU A 832 -14.40 -8.07 16.72
N MET A 833 -14.46 -9.01 17.65
CA MET A 833 -14.14 -10.42 17.41
C MET A 833 -15.31 -11.24 16.85
N ASP A 834 -16.51 -10.65 16.75
CA ASP A 834 -17.77 -11.35 16.50
C ASP A 834 -17.94 -12.59 17.42
N SER A 835 -17.66 -12.39 18.71
CA SER A 835 -17.67 -13.45 19.72
C SER A 835 -18.58 -13.13 20.89
N ALA A 836 -19.26 -14.15 21.41
CA ALA A 836 -20.08 -14.04 22.60
C ALA A 836 -19.28 -14.09 23.92
N GLY A 837 -17.96 -14.34 23.88
CA GLY A 837 -17.11 -14.42 25.06
C GLY A 837 -16.04 -15.52 24.96
N PHE A 838 -15.61 -16.06 26.11
CA PHE A 838 -14.68 -17.20 26.18
C PHE A 838 -15.34 -18.37 26.92
N ALA A 839 -15.22 -19.58 26.37
CA ALA A 839 -15.85 -20.78 26.93
C ALA A 839 -14.86 -21.64 27.73
N PRO A 840 -15.35 -22.42 28.72
CA PRO A 840 -14.55 -23.46 29.37
C PRO A 840 -14.06 -24.48 28.34
N LEU A 841 -12.83 -24.95 28.53
CA LEU A 841 -12.24 -26.00 27.71
C LEU A 841 -12.91 -27.36 27.99
N ASP A 842 -13.41 -28.02 26.93
CA ASP A 842 -13.76 -29.43 26.99
C ASP A 842 -12.47 -30.27 26.94
N ARG A 843 -11.97 -30.63 28.13
CA ARG A 843 -10.71 -31.38 28.27
C ARG A 843 -10.79 -32.76 27.62
N ALA A 844 -11.93 -33.45 27.71
CA ALA A 844 -12.06 -34.80 27.17
C ALA A 844 -11.90 -34.78 25.64
N ARG A 845 -12.52 -33.80 24.96
CA ARG A 845 -12.37 -33.62 23.51
C ARG A 845 -10.97 -33.18 23.11
N LEU A 846 -10.35 -32.26 23.86
CA LEU A 846 -8.98 -31.83 23.56
C LEU A 846 -7.98 -32.99 23.76
N ASP A 847 -8.13 -33.78 24.82
CA ASP A 847 -7.30 -34.95 25.11
C ASP A 847 -7.48 -36.04 24.04
N GLU A 848 -8.71 -36.23 23.56
CA GLU A 848 -9.00 -37.12 22.43
C GLU A 848 -8.34 -36.63 21.13
N ALA A 849 -8.44 -35.34 20.81
CA ALA A 849 -7.78 -34.75 19.64
C ALA A 849 -6.25 -34.87 19.74
N ALA A 850 -5.67 -34.64 20.93
CA ALA A 850 -4.25 -34.81 21.19
C ALA A 850 -3.79 -36.28 21.09
N ARG A 851 -4.64 -37.23 21.49
CA ARG A 851 -4.40 -38.66 21.30
C ARG A 851 -4.39 -39.02 19.81
N LEU A 852 -5.43 -38.64 19.06
CA LEU A 852 -5.55 -38.92 17.62
C LEU A 852 -4.35 -38.33 16.85
N TYR A 853 -3.97 -37.09 17.16
CA TYR A 853 -2.82 -36.44 16.55
C TYR A 853 -1.50 -37.20 16.80
N ARG A 854 -1.27 -37.70 18.03
CA ARG A 854 -0.06 -38.47 18.39
C ARG A 854 -0.03 -39.87 17.77
N GLU A 855 -1.18 -40.51 17.62
CA GLU A 855 -1.31 -41.81 16.95
C GLU A 855 -1.08 -41.72 15.42
N GLY A 856 -0.93 -40.50 14.87
CA GLY A 856 -0.76 -40.28 13.43
C GLY A 856 -2.02 -40.63 12.64
N ARG A 857 -3.16 -40.69 13.32
CA ARG A 857 -4.45 -41.11 12.77
C ARG A 857 -5.23 -39.94 12.20
#